data_AF-A0A285PD83-F1
#
_entry.id   AF-A0A285PD83-F1
#
_cell.length_a   1.000
_cell.length_b   1.000
_cell.length_c   1.000
_cell.angle_alpha   90.00
_cell.angle_beta   90.00
_cell.angle_gamma   90.00
#
_symmetry.space_group_name_H-M   'P 1'
#
loop_
_entity.id
_entity.type
_entity.pdbx_description
1 polymer ?
#
loop_
_entity_poly.entity_id
_entity_poly.type
_entity_poly.pdbx_seq_one_letter_code
_entity_poly.pdbx_strand_id
1 'polypeptide(L)'
;MYEFSKDKILWKGKTLKGADASSFESLSPTIGRDATSIYVNGKIAKVDKQSFEVLSNSYARDREAVYLIMETKLKPVKNANPATFVAIGDCFGRDSTSAFFRTSKMRLNKGCNPENLKSLGHVYATDGVSLFFGTERHAWPDDLDASGPEIKLKWFCDNEVNLPILTLTDGQTCWVAIYHNGQRWWECQGAGFETLAPLAFDNDSTWNASYVRDDNNIWFYGASIAGANPAKVYMFGQDMLSNGNQIWHGDRLIAQKASDISYICHYSTYNPDYLSGPLVHQGNQLVVHDLEKGPQILAQTRGMAERLDQTSFDEILTSSLREIYSTLLAIICHLPPIVNTPGDIGQKLQENPQHYIKPDTLPDFQAKLHSDGQIELTLSDGTILQQPLSCWYTLGCHLCCMALKREPMFLPYPPVGTMLPNSVDMHLLLMKRHRSAFWNLTSAALRHGHEQEARILAHFCFSLALGHIQLDAEMLQELVEIPRELMSNFQYDMAHHAFEVTTNLAVGRLILRDRWLEAEDFRDRIDVIDTLHGAILETDKIGIFYQEIIPQLMARYGCEPLPAVREHLAMTLEAALIRGQVDGEVSHKFHNEAMLPIIEFCIANGINTYFNRARLAETLWALDRDMEANTMSETLIADIGEDAHLPGVYCHRHIYRTPRLWFLRGKTDIAYRKADLATHEKRLAALEADYDMLIARYGEKSSQWDEMKDIKADIGRYKDAITSE
;
A
#
# COMPACT_ATOMS: atom_id res chain seq x y z
N MET A 1 -10.10 26.77 25.99
CA MET A 1 -9.99 27.57 27.24
C MET A 1 -11.27 28.36 27.44
N TYR A 2 -11.55 28.78 28.67
CA TYR A 2 -12.66 29.69 28.95
C TYR A 2 -12.31 31.11 28.49
N GLU A 3 -13.28 31.80 27.88
CA GLU A 3 -13.14 33.19 27.45
C GLU A 3 -14.10 34.07 28.24
N PHE A 4 -13.61 35.22 28.69
CA PHE A 4 -14.37 36.17 29.49
C PHE A 4 -14.89 37.28 28.59
N SER A 5 -16.21 37.47 28.57
CA SER A 5 -16.89 38.61 27.96
C SER A 5 -17.70 39.31 29.06
N LYS A 6 -17.88 40.63 28.97
CA LYS A 6 -18.34 41.53 30.05
C LYS A 6 -19.36 40.92 31.03
N ASP A 7 -20.39 40.23 30.52
CA ASP A 7 -21.44 39.58 31.32
C ASP A 7 -21.61 38.07 31.01
N LYS A 8 -20.62 37.43 30.36
CA LYS A 8 -20.72 36.04 29.87
C LYS A 8 -19.38 35.31 29.93
N ILE A 9 -19.43 34.04 30.30
CA ILE A 9 -18.33 33.10 30.10
C ILE A 9 -18.59 32.28 28.84
N LEU A 10 -17.59 32.11 27.99
CA LEU A 10 -17.68 31.27 26.80
C LEU A 10 -16.78 30.03 26.95
N TRP A 11 -17.24 28.91 26.40
CA TRP A 11 -16.47 27.68 26.23
C TRP A 11 -16.51 27.26 24.76
N LYS A 12 -15.33 27.18 24.11
CA LYS A 12 -15.20 26.90 22.67
C LYS A 12 -16.14 27.78 21.81
N GLY A 13 -16.14 29.09 22.07
CA GLY A 13 -16.98 30.09 21.38
C GLY A 13 -18.47 30.08 21.73
N LYS A 14 -18.94 29.21 22.64
CA LYS A 14 -20.35 29.12 23.05
C LYS A 14 -20.56 29.63 24.47
N THR A 15 -21.62 30.41 24.71
CA THR A 15 -21.97 30.88 26.06
C THR A 15 -22.23 29.72 27.01
N LEU A 16 -21.54 29.73 28.15
CA LEU A 16 -21.67 28.75 29.22
C LEU A 16 -22.96 29.01 29.99
N LYS A 17 -23.97 28.15 29.77
CA LYS A 17 -25.29 28.32 30.40
C LYS A 17 -25.22 28.11 31.91
N GLY A 18 -25.80 29.05 32.64
CA GLY A 18 -25.94 28.98 34.10
C GLY A 18 -24.67 29.32 34.89
N ALA A 19 -23.61 29.80 34.23
CA ALA A 19 -22.44 30.32 34.91
C ALA A 19 -22.66 31.78 35.33
N ASP A 20 -22.33 32.09 36.59
CA ASP A 20 -22.27 33.45 37.08
C ASP A 20 -20.93 34.09 36.67
N ALA A 21 -20.97 34.90 35.60
CA ALA A 21 -19.77 35.55 35.07
C ALA A 21 -19.09 36.49 36.08
N SER A 22 -19.80 37.01 37.08
CA SER A 22 -19.25 37.95 38.06
C SER A 22 -18.37 37.27 39.12
N SER A 23 -18.59 35.97 39.36
CA SER A 23 -17.86 35.16 40.34
C SER A 23 -17.04 34.04 39.71
N PHE A 24 -16.96 33.99 38.37
CA PHE A 24 -16.30 32.92 37.64
C PHE A 24 -14.77 33.00 37.72
N GLU A 25 -14.14 31.88 38.03
CA GLU A 25 -12.70 31.68 38.13
C GLU A 25 -12.29 30.49 37.27
N SER A 26 -11.25 30.65 36.45
CA SER A 26 -10.66 29.53 35.70
C SER A 26 -9.61 28.85 36.57
N LEU A 27 -9.88 27.60 37.00
CA LEU A 27 -8.96 26.80 37.83
C LEU A 27 -7.92 26.06 36.98
N SER A 28 -8.27 25.73 35.73
CA SER A 28 -7.38 25.16 34.72
C SER A 28 -7.90 25.50 33.31
N PRO A 29 -7.21 25.12 32.22
CA PRO A 29 -7.72 25.32 30.86
C PRO A 29 -9.10 24.69 30.57
N THR A 30 -9.51 23.70 31.38
CA THR A 30 -10.73 22.89 31.22
C THR A 30 -11.67 22.97 32.41
N ILE A 31 -11.21 23.46 33.57
CA ILE A 31 -12.00 23.54 34.81
C ILE A 31 -12.20 24.98 35.23
N GLY A 32 -13.46 25.35 35.49
CA GLY A 32 -13.84 26.65 36.04
C GLY A 32 -14.77 26.50 37.24
N ARG A 33 -14.93 27.56 38.02
CA ARG A 33 -15.76 27.60 39.22
C ARG A 33 -16.47 28.94 39.29
N ASP A 34 -17.73 28.95 39.73
CA ASP A 34 -18.41 30.18 40.14
C ASP A 34 -18.89 30.11 41.60
N ALA A 35 -19.73 31.05 42.02
CA ALA A 35 -20.31 31.07 43.36
C ALA A 35 -20.99 29.75 43.76
N THR A 36 -21.61 29.03 42.82
CA THR A 36 -22.50 27.89 43.07
C THR A 36 -21.99 26.55 42.56
N SER A 37 -21.16 26.53 41.51
CA SER A 37 -20.92 25.35 40.68
C SER A 37 -19.46 25.20 40.24
N ILE A 38 -19.05 23.96 39.98
CA ILE A 38 -17.81 23.61 39.27
C ILE A 38 -18.17 23.21 37.84
N TYR A 39 -17.39 23.68 36.86
CA TYR A 39 -17.57 23.42 35.44
C TYR A 39 -16.37 22.69 34.87
N VAL A 40 -16.59 21.58 34.18
CA VAL A 40 -15.57 20.80 33.47
C VAL A 40 -15.93 20.74 32.00
N ASN A 41 -15.07 21.29 31.14
CA ASN A 41 -15.27 21.44 29.70
C ASN A 41 -16.66 22.02 29.35
N GLY A 42 -17.05 23.06 30.08
CA GLY A 42 -18.32 23.76 29.90
C GLY A 42 -19.56 23.04 30.41
N LYS A 43 -19.43 22.02 31.28
CA LYS A 43 -20.55 21.31 31.91
C LYS A 43 -20.44 21.31 33.43
N ILE A 44 -21.56 21.45 34.14
CA ILE A 44 -21.59 21.40 35.61
C ILE A 44 -21.18 20.00 36.09
N ALA A 45 -20.21 19.95 36.99
CA ALA A 45 -19.76 18.74 37.67
C ALA A 45 -20.45 18.58 39.04
N LYS A 46 -20.83 17.35 39.38
CA LYS A 46 -21.43 17.01 40.69
C LYS A 46 -20.32 16.69 41.69
N VAL A 47 -19.82 17.72 42.36
CA VAL A 47 -18.73 17.67 43.34
C VAL A 47 -19.01 18.64 44.49
N ASP A 48 -18.35 18.47 45.63
CA ASP A 48 -18.42 19.42 46.74
C ASP A 48 -17.61 20.68 46.41
N LYS A 49 -18.31 21.71 45.91
CA LYS A 49 -17.69 22.96 45.44
C LYS A 49 -16.83 23.68 46.50
N GLN A 50 -17.18 23.55 47.78
CA GLN A 50 -16.45 24.25 48.86
C GLN A 50 -15.06 23.66 49.09
N SER A 51 -14.94 22.34 49.00
CA SER A 51 -13.67 21.63 49.19
C SER A 51 -12.97 21.24 47.88
N PHE A 52 -13.55 21.59 46.73
CA PHE A 52 -12.99 21.24 45.42
C PHE A 52 -11.65 21.93 45.14
N GLU A 53 -10.66 21.12 44.77
CA GLU A 53 -9.28 21.53 44.50
C GLU A 53 -8.75 20.79 43.27
N VAL A 54 -8.08 21.51 42.36
CA VAL A 54 -7.34 20.90 41.24
C VAL A 54 -5.91 20.61 41.73
N LEU A 55 -5.52 19.33 41.71
CA LEU A 55 -4.22 18.87 42.21
C LEU A 55 -3.14 18.86 41.13
N SER A 56 -3.54 18.57 39.88
CA SER A 56 -2.70 18.62 38.69
C SER A 56 -3.57 18.74 37.44
N ASN A 57 -2.96 18.72 36.25
CA ASN A 57 -3.71 18.66 34.99
C ASN A 57 -4.61 17.41 34.87
N SER A 58 -4.30 16.35 35.63
CA SER A 58 -4.97 15.06 35.54
C SER A 58 -5.80 14.70 36.76
N TYR A 59 -5.58 15.34 37.92
CA TYR A 59 -6.30 15.00 39.14
C TYR A 59 -6.90 16.23 39.81
N ALA A 60 -8.09 16.03 40.37
CA ALA A 60 -8.75 16.96 41.28
C ALA A 60 -9.31 16.18 42.48
N ARG A 61 -9.65 16.85 43.56
CA ARG A 61 -10.32 16.26 44.71
C ARG A 61 -11.37 17.18 45.29
N ASP A 62 -12.28 16.62 46.06
CA ASP A 62 -13.05 17.32 47.06
C ASP A 62 -12.96 16.57 48.41
N ARG A 63 -13.75 16.95 49.42
CA ARG A 63 -13.74 16.31 50.73
C ARG A 63 -14.18 14.84 50.71
N GLU A 64 -14.90 14.39 49.68
CA GLU A 64 -15.47 13.04 49.60
C GLU A 64 -14.69 12.12 48.67
N ALA A 65 -14.10 12.64 47.58
CA ALA A 65 -13.45 11.82 46.57
C ALA A 65 -12.29 12.50 45.84
N VAL A 66 -11.42 11.66 45.27
CA VAL A 66 -10.42 12.03 44.27
C VAL A 66 -10.98 11.70 42.89
N TYR A 67 -10.68 12.54 41.90
CA TYR A 67 -11.16 12.42 40.54
C TYR A 67 -10.00 12.46 39.54
N LEU A 68 -10.02 11.56 38.56
CA LEU A 68 -9.29 11.72 37.32
C LEU A 68 -10.03 12.71 36.42
N ILE A 69 -9.35 13.73 35.95
CA ILE A 69 -9.84 14.72 34.98
C ILE A 69 -9.77 14.09 33.60
N MET A 70 -10.93 13.85 32.99
CA MET A 70 -11.05 13.39 31.61
C MET A 70 -11.59 14.52 30.72
N GLU A 71 -11.44 14.38 29.40
CA GLU A 71 -11.96 15.37 28.45
C GLU A 71 -13.47 15.64 28.59
N THR A 72 -14.25 14.68 29.10
CA THR A 72 -15.72 14.83 29.17
C THR A 72 -16.29 14.89 30.59
N LYS A 73 -15.51 14.54 31.62
CA LYS A 73 -16.01 14.39 32.99
C LYS A 73 -14.88 14.26 34.02
N LEU A 74 -15.26 14.39 35.28
CA LEU A 74 -14.47 13.92 36.42
C LEU A 74 -14.85 12.45 36.70
N LYS A 75 -13.87 11.55 36.66
CA LYS A 75 -14.07 10.14 36.96
C LYS A 75 -13.52 9.82 38.35
N PRO A 76 -14.35 9.39 39.32
CA PRO A 76 -13.87 9.05 40.66
C PRO A 76 -12.79 7.96 40.65
N VAL A 77 -11.74 8.16 41.42
CA VAL A 77 -10.70 7.18 41.72
C VAL A 77 -11.17 6.37 42.93
N LYS A 78 -11.56 5.11 42.69
CA LYS A 78 -12.14 4.28 43.75
C LYS A 78 -11.11 4.00 44.85
N ASN A 79 -11.54 4.13 46.11
CA ASN A 79 -10.77 3.86 47.32
C ASN A 79 -9.51 4.73 47.53
N ALA A 80 -9.38 5.85 46.81
CA ALA A 80 -8.36 6.84 47.10
C ALA A 80 -8.78 7.70 48.31
N ASN A 81 -7.85 8.00 49.20
CA ASN A 81 -8.10 8.89 50.34
C ASN A 81 -7.92 10.36 49.92
N PRO A 82 -8.99 11.16 49.80
CA PRO A 82 -8.89 12.55 49.35
C PRO A 82 -8.03 13.42 50.28
N ALA A 83 -7.99 13.15 51.59
CA ALA A 83 -7.26 13.96 52.55
C ALA A 83 -5.73 13.86 52.38
N THR A 84 -5.22 12.72 51.90
CA THR A 84 -3.77 12.47 51.76
C THR A 84 -3.32 12.26 50.31
N PHE A 85 -4.23 12.42 49.33
CA PHE A 85 -3.90 12.20 47.94
C PHE A 85 -2.96 13.27 47.38
N VAL A 86 -1.96 12.82 46.64
CA VAL A 86 -0.96 13.61 45.93
C VAL A 86 -0.89 13.11 44.50
N ALA A 87 -1.07 14.02 43.53
CA ALA A 87 -0.85 13.72 42.12
C ALA A 87 0.67 13.71 41.82
N ILE A 88 1.13 12.74 41.04
CA ILE A 88 2.55 12.57 40.69
C ILE A 88 2.67 12.39 39.19
N GLY A 89 3.26 13.37 38.51
CA GLY A 89 3.30 13.40 37.04
C GLY A 89 1.90 13.45 36.41
N ASP A 90 1.80 13.01 35.15
CA ASP A 90 0.57 13.17 34.37
C ASP A 90 -0.44 12.05 34.59
N CYS A 91 0.00 10.83 34.89
CA CYS A 91 -0.89 9.68 34.96
C CYS A 91 -0.92 8.97 36.31
N PHE A 92 -0.13 9.40 37.30
CA PHE A 92 -0.02 8.73 38.59
C PHE A 92 -0.49 9.59 39.75
N GLY A 93 -0.84 8.91 40.83
CA GLY A 93 -1.09 9.55 42.12
C GLY A 93 -0.94 8.54 43.26
N ARG A 94 -0.82 9.05 44.47
CA ARG A 94 -0.72 8.25 45.68
C ARG A 94 -1.47 8.89 46.83
N ASP A 95 -1.95 8.06 47.73
CA ASP A 95 -2.34 8.50 49.07
C ASP A 95 -1.43 7.83 50.12
N SER A 96 -1.70 8.04 51.40
CA SER A 96 -0.91 7.49 52.51
C SER A 96 -0.89 5.96 52.58
N THR A 97 -1.68 5.25 51.78
CA THR A 97 -1.86 3.77 51.83
C THR A 97 -1.77 3.08 50.48
N SER A 98 -1.96 3.81 49.38
CA SER A 98 -2.19 3.25 48.05
C SER A 98 -1.57 4.13 46.96
N ALA A 99 -1.15 3.49 45.87
CA ALA A 99 -0.74 4.12 44.63
C ALA A 99 -1.76 3.86 43.53
N PHE A 100 -1.82 4.76 42.54
CA PHE A 100 -2.81 4.75 41.47
C PHE A 100 -2.17 5.16 40.14
N PHE A 101 -2.57 4.46 39.08
CA PHE A 101 -2.39 4.88 37.69
C PHE A 101 -3.77 5.19 37.12
N ARG A 102 -4.01 6.45 36.74
CA ARG A 102 -5.32 6.96 36.34
C ARG A 102 -6.36 6.64 37.42
N THR A 103 -7.34 5.77 37.13
CA THR A 103 -8.34 5.33 38.11
C THR A 103 -8.05 3.96 38.74
N SER A 104 -6.96 3.32 38.36
CA SER A 104 -6.62 1.95 38.74
C SER A 104 -5.65 1.93 39.90
N LYS A 105 -5.96 1.19 40.96
CA LYS A 105 -5.05 0.97 42.09
C LYS A 105 -3.86 0.11 41.64
N MET A 106 -2.66 0.57 41.93
CA MET A 106 -1.41 -0.12 41.63
C MET A 106 -1.05 -1.13 42.72
N ARG A 107 -0.32 -2.17 42.34
CA ARG A 107 0.26 -3.15 43.27
C ARG A 107 1.75 -2.88 43.42
N LEU A 108 2.12 -2.15 44.46
CA LEU A 108 3.52 -1.88 44.80
C LEU A 108 4.21 -3.13 45.36
N ASN A 109 5.54 -3.09 45.46
CA ASN A 109 6.29 -4.15 46.10
C ASN A 109 5.97 -4.30 47.59
N LYS A 110 6.10 -5.53 48.09
CA LYS A 110 5.77 -5.85 49.49
C LYS A 110 6.64 -5.02 50.43
N GLY A 111 6.01 -4.25 51.30
CA GLY A 111 6.69 -3.39 52.27
C GLY A 111 7.12 -2.02 51.71
N CYS A 112 6.88 -1.74 50.41
CA CYS A 112 7.12 -0.43 49.86
C CYS A 112 6.05 0.57 50.33
N ASN A 113 6.48 1.70 50.86
CA ASN A 113 5.60 2.80 51.22
C ASN A 113 5.13 3.50 49.93
N PRO A 114 3.82 3.73 49.72
CA PRO A 114 3.32 4.53 48.60
C PRO A 114 4.05 5.86 48.41
N GLU A 115 4.58 6.46 49.49
CA GLU A 115 5.35 7.69 49.41
C GLU A 115 6.59 7.63 48.53
N ASN A 116 7.13 6.43 48.33
CA ASN A 116 8.27 6.18 47.47
C ASN A 116 7.92 6.18 45.99
N LEU A 117 6.63 6.22 45.63
CA LEU A 117 6.21 6.30 44.24
C LEU A 117 6.63 7.66 43.64
N LYS A 118 7.46 7.61 42.61
CA LYS A 118 7.92 8.76 41.82
C LYS A 118 7.53 8.54 40.36
N SER A 119 7.07 9.59 39.68
CA SER A 119 6.87 9.54 38.22
C SER A 119 8.22 9.69 37.52
N LEU A 120 8.39 8.93 36.44
CA LEU A 120 9.53 9.03 35.53
C LEU A 120 9.13 9.68 34.18
N GLY A 121 7.97 10.35 34.15
CA GLY A 121 7.37 10.93 32.94
C GLY A 121 6.37 10.02 32.24
N HIS A 122 5.48 10.61 31.44
CA HIS A 122 4.45 9.92 30.65
C HIS A 122 3.66 8.87 31.49
N VAL A 123 3.64 7.61 31.04
CA VAL A 123 3.02 6.47 31.74
C VAL A 123 4.03 5.62 32.52
N TYR A 124 5.17 6.19 32.90
CA TYR A 124 6.23 5.53 33.67
C TYR A 124 6.35 6.03 35.11
N ALA A 125 6.56 5.10 36.03
CA ALA A 125 6.78 5.40 37.45
C ALA A 125 7.69 4.37 38.11
N THR A 126 8.13 4.67 39.32
CA THR A 126 8.89 3.75 40.17
C THR A 126 8.52 3.88 41.62
N ASP A 127 8.57 2.76 42.35
CA ASP A 127 8.49 2.71 43.81
C ASP A 127 9.87 2.58 44.49
N GLY A 128 10.95 2.78 43.74
CA GLY A 128 12.34 2.56 44.17
C GLY A 128 12.81 1.10 44.07
N VAL A 129 11.93 0.17 43.66
CA VAL A 129 12.25 -1.26 43.53
C VAL A 129 11.85 -1.80 42.14
N SER A 130 10.79 -1.30 41.53
CA SER A 130 10.32 -1.74 40.20
C SER A 130 10.00 -0.58 39.27
N LEU A 131 10.13 -0.85 37.97
CA LEU A 131 9.55 -0.03 36.92
C LEU A 131 8.06 -0.31 36.81
N PHE A 132 7.28 0.74 36.67
CA PHE A 132 5.88 0.65 36.27
C PHE A 132 5.67 1.22 34.88
N PHE A 133 4.99 0.46 34.02
CA PHE A 133 4.39 0.93 32.77
C PHE A 133 2.88 0.85 32.93
N GLY A 134 2.25 2.00 33.17
CA GLY A 134 0.89 2.05 33.69
C GLY A 134 0.78 1.30 35.03
N THR A 135 0.03 0.18 35.05
CA THR A 135 -0.07 -0.69 36.23
C THR A 135 0.84 -1.92 36.20
N GLU A 136 1.49 -2.17 35.07
CA GLU A 136 2.34 -3.34 34.87
C GLU A 136 3.70 -3.13 35.50
N ARG A 137 4.23 -4.18 36.13
CA ARG A 137 5.56 -4.17 36.73
C ARG A 137 6.55 -4.80 35.78
N HIS A 138 7.67 -4.12 35.57
CA HIS A 138 8.80 -4.64 34.82
C HIS A 138 10.03 -4.68 35.72
N ALA A 139 10.86 -5.70 35.50
CA ALA A 139 12.19 -5.76 36.09
C ALA A 139 13.05 -4.62 35.55
N TRP A 140 14.02 -4.20 36.34
CA TRP A 140 15.05 -3.23 36.00
C TRP A 140 16.43 -3.90 35.92
N PRO A 141 17.48 -3.18 35.46
CA PRO A 141 18.85 -3.67 35.55
C PRO A 141 19.21 -4.00 37.01
N ASP A 142 19.96 -5.08 37.25
CA ASP A 142 20.30 -5.56 38.60
C ASP A 142 21.14 -4.55 39.40
N ASP A 143 21.99 -3.77 38.72
CA ASP A 143 22.92 -2.80 39.33
C ASP A 143 22.38 -1.36 39.40
N LEU A 144 21.09 -1.15 39.12
CA LEU A 144 20.46 0.17 39.15
C LEU A 144 20.19 0.67 40.59
N ASP A 145 20.69 1.85 40.96
CA ASP A 145 20.15 2.56 42.13
C ASP A 145 18.83 3.26 41.80
N ALA A 146 17.74 2.52 41.95
CA ALA A 146 16.41 3.03 41.66
C ALA A 146 15.82 3.96 42.73
N SER A 147 16.50 4.08 43.88
CA SER A 147 16.05 4.90 45.01
C SER A 147 16.60 6.33 44.96
N GLY A 148 17.71 6.51 44.25
CA GLY A 148 18.44 7.76 44.11
C GLY A 148 17.61 8.91 43.50
N PRO A 149 18.03 10.17 43.71
CA PRO A 149 17.36 11.35 43.17
C PRO A 149 17.63 11.57 41.67
N GLU A 150 18.69 10.96 41.13
CA GLU A 150 19.14 11.14 39.74
C GLU A 150 18.50 10.14 38.77
N ILE A 151 17.56 9.30 39.23
CA ILE A 151 16.86 8.37 38.36
C ILE A 151 16.02 9.11 37.30
N LYS A 152 16.28 8.82 36.03
CA LYS A 152 15.55 9.39 34.89
C LYS A 152 15.28 8.33 33.84
N LEU A 153 14.17 8.48 33.13
CA LEU A 153 13.77 7.62 32.02
C LEU A 153 13.41 8.48 30.81
N LYS A 154 13.75 8.01 29.62
CA LYS A 154 13.37 8.62 28.34
C LYS A 154 12.74 7.56 27.44
N TRP A 155 11.60 7.88 26.84
CA TRP A 155 10.87 7.03 25.90
C TRP A 155 10.96 7.62 24.48
N PHE A 156 10.79 6.78 23.47
CA PHE A 156 10.96 7.17 22.06
C PHE A 156 9.67 7.07 21.24
N CYS A 157 8.58 6.56 21.82
CA CYS A 157 7.25 6.64 21.23
C CYS A 157 6.15 6.70 22.32
N ASP A 158 5.03 7.33 22.01
CA ASP A 158 3.90 7.52 22.94
C ASP A 158 2.94 6.31 22.98
N ASN A 159 3.45 5.10 22.70
CA ASN A 159 2.66 3.88 22.78
C ASN A 159 2.35 3.53 24.25
N GLU A 160 1.07 3.59 24.63
CA GLU A 160 0.60 3.23 25.97
C GLU A 160 0.13 1.76 26.10
N VAL A 161 0.23 0.96 25.04
CA VAL A 161 -0.24 -0.43 24.99
C VAL A 161 0.92 -1.41 25.17
N ASN A 162 2.00 -1.24 24.42
CA ASN A 162 3.18 -2.10 24.48
C ASN A 162 4.37 -1.29 25.00
N LEU A 163 5.16 -1.87 25.92
CA LEU A 163 6.36 -1.22 26.43
C LEU A 163 7.38 -1.01 25.29
N PRO A 164 7.66 0.23 24.86
CA PRO A 164 8.60 0.49 23.78
C PRO A 164 10.06 0.43 24.25
N ILE A 165 11.00 0.59 23.31
CA ILE A 165 12.38 0.90 23.67
C ILE A 165 12.40 2.19 24.48
N LEU A 166 13.20 2.20 25.54
CA LEU A 166 13.39 3.33 26.42
C LEU A 166 14.80 3.29 27.02
N THR A 167 15.30 4.44 27.46
CA THR A 167 16.57 4.54 28.19
C THR A 167 16.33 4.95 29.64
N LEU A 168 17.22 4.50 30.51
CA LEU A 168 17.18 4.71 31.95
C LEU A 168 18.57 5.12 32.43
N THR A 169 18.65 6.00 33.42
CA THR A 169 19.89 6.29 34.15
C THR A 169 19.60 6.48 35.63
N ASP A 170 20.58 6.19 36.48
CA ASP A 170 20.62 6.56 37.91
C ASP A 170 21.59 7.71 38.19
N GLY A 171 22.09 8.38 37.14
CA GLY A 171 23.10 9.43 37.21
C GLY A 171 24.55 8.94 37.14
N GLN A 172 24.80 7.63 37.27
CA GLN A 172 26.13 7.04 37.10
C GLN A 172 26.22 6.23 35.81
N THR A 173 25.22 5.40 35.56
CA THR A 173 25.20 4.48 34.43
C THR A 173 23.94 4.71 33.59
N CYS A 174 24.01 4.38 32.31
CA CYS A 174 22.87 4.41 31.40
C CYS A 174 22.56 3.00 30.91
N TRP A 175 21.27 2.69 30.79
CA TRP A 175 20.77 1.44 30.25
C TRP A 175 19.74 1.70 29.17
N VAL A 176 19.64 0.75 28.23
CA VAL A 176 18.54 0.69 27.27
C VAL A 176 17.74 -0.61 27.45
N ALA A 177 16.41 -0.51 27.33
CA ALA A 177 15.52 -1.66 27.30
C ALA A 177 15.37 -2.18 25.86
N ILE A 178 16.07 -3.28 25.53
CA ILE A 178 16.00 -4.00 24.25
C ILE A 178 15.94 -5.49 24.54
N TYR A 179 14.94 -6.19 24.01
CA TYR A 179 14.78 -7.62 24.23
C TYR A 179 15.61 -8.44 23.23
N HIS A 180 16.61 -9.16 23.72
CA HIS A 180 17.42 -10.08 22.92
C HIS A 180 17.87 -11.26 23.78
N ASN A 181 17.68 -12.49 23.30
CA ASN A 181 18.07 -13.74 24.00
C ASN A 181 17.60 -13.83 25.47
N GLY A 182 16.40 -13.32 25.75
CA GLY A 182 15.82 -13.33 27.11
C GLY A 182 16.34 -12.22 28.03
N GLN A 183 17.40 -11.50 27.64
CA GLN A 183 17.88 -10.30 28.33
C GLN A 183 17.14 -9.06 27.80
N ARG A 184 16.75 -8.17 28.71
CA ARG A 184 16.01 -6.93 28.38
C ARG A 184 16.83 -5.66 28.56
N TRP A 185 17.71 -5.62 29.54
CA TRP A 185 18.45 -4.42 29.88
C TRP A 185 19.90 -4.56 29.48
N TRP A 186 20.39 -3.55 28.78
CA TRP A 186 21.76 -3.48 28.30
C TRP A 186 22.40 -2.21 28.81
N GLU A 187 23.47 -2.37 29.58
CA GLU A 187 24.29 -1.25 30.03
C GLU A 187 25.03 -0.63 28.85
N CYS A 188 24.98 0.70 28.75
CA CYS A 188 25.72 1.48 27.77
C CYS A 188 26.79 2.27 28.53
N GLN A 189 27.92 1.62 28.81
CA GLN A 189 28.98 2.19 29.65
C GLN A 189 29.48 3.53 29.08
N GLY A 190 29.46 4.56 29.92
CA GLY A 190 29.93 5.91 29.55
C GLY A 190 28.98 6.71 28.64
N ALA A 191 27.76 6.23 28.39
CA ALA A 191 26.79 6.93 27.55
C ALA A 191 26.27 8.22 28.18
N GLY A 192 26.06 9.24 27.35
CA GLY A 192 25.34 10.46 27.70
C GLY A 192 23.82 10.25 27.64
N PHE A 193 23.14 10.21 28.79
CA PHE A 193 21.70 9.96 28.89
C PHE A 193 20.83 10.87 28.00
N GLU A 194 21.15 12.17 27.96
CA GLU A 194 20.35 13.17 27.24
C GLU A 194 20.30 12.87 25.73
N THR A 195 21.39 12.37 25.16
CA THR A 195 21.52 12.09 23.71
C THR A 195 21.40 10.62 23.36
N LEU A 196 21.45 9.71 24.34
CA LEU A 196 21.32 8.27 24.11
C LEU A 196 19.94 7.94 23.51
N ALA A 197 19.91 7.32 22.34
CA ALA A 197 18.70 6.98 21.63
C ALA A 197 18.88 5.69 20.80
N PRO A 198 17.82 4.92 20.55
CA PRO A 198 17.83 3.86 19.56
C PRO A 198 18.23 4.43 18.20
N LEU A 199 19.10 3.70 17.51
CA LEU A 199 19.41 3.95 16.13
C LEU A 199 18.35 3.22 15.30
N ALA A 200 17.59 3.96 14.50
CA ALA A 200 16.50 3.38 13.74
C ALA A 200 17.04 2.66 12.49
N PHE A 201 16.39 1.55 12.12
CA PHE A 201 16.69 0.77 10.93
C PHE A 201 16.07 1.42 9.67
N ASP A 202 14.92 2.07 9.83
CA ASP A 202 14.22 2.92 8.86
C ASP A 202 13.93 4.29 9.51
N ASN A 203 13.37 5.24 8.77
CA ASN A 203 13.16 6.60 9.30
C ASN A 203 12.06 6.68 10.38
N ASP A 204 11.30 5.62 10.67
CA ASP A 204 10.04 5.73 11.45
C ASP A 204 9.80 4.65 12.54
N SER A 205 10.57 3.55 12.58
CA SER A 205 10.37 2.47 13.56
C SER A 205 11.63 2.14 14.36
N THR A 206 11.60 2.48 15.65
CA THR A 206 12.62 2.07 16.61
C THR A 206 12.29 0.74 17.29
N TRP A 207 11.18 0.07 16.96
CA TRP A 207 10.70 -1.11 17.72
C TRP A 207 11.66 -2.31 17.69
N ASN A 208 12.44 -2.42 16.61
CA ASN A 208 13.39 -3.50 16.38
C ASN A 208 14.84 -3.01 16.36
N ALA A 209 15.14 -1.87 16.99
CA ALA A 209 16.49 -1.34 17.01
C ALA A 209 17.43 -2.22 17.84
N SER A 210 18.42 -2.82 17.18
CA SER A 210 19.49 -3.57 17.85
C SER A 210 20.66 -2.70 18.29
N TYR A 211 20.74 -1.47 17.77
CA TYR A 211 21.76 -0.49 18.11
C TYR A 211 21.19 0.72 18.82
N VAL A 212 22.00 1.32 19.68
CA VAL A 212 21.76 2.64 20.29
C VAL A 212 22.97 3.52 20.09
N ARG A 213 22.77 4.83 20.05
CA ARG A 213 23.85 5.81 19.95
C ARG A 213 23.62 6.99 20.89
N ASP A 214 24.71 7.64 21.28
CA ASP A 214 24.71 8.99 21.82
C ASP A 214 25.54 9.90 20.90
N ASP A 215 25.93 11.10 21.35
CA ASP A 215 26.73 12.01 20.54
C ASP A 215 28.13 11.46 20.16
N ASN A 216 28.66 10.52 20.93
CA ASN A 216 30.07 10.10 20.86
C ASN A 216 30.27 8.62 20.53
N ASN A 217 29.33 7.75 20.91
CA ASN A 217 29.49 6.30 20.85
C ASN A 217 28.21 5.62 20.33
N ILE A 218 28.40 4.35 19.94
CA ILE A 218 27.34 3.45 19.47
C ILE A 218 27.52 2.13 20.20
N TRP A 219 26.41 1.51 20.58
CA TRP A 219 26.39 0.21 21.21
C TRP A 219 25.46 -0.75 20.47
N PHE A 220 25.87 -2.01 20.37
CA PHE A 220 25.04 -3.14 19.95
C PHE A 220 24.80 -4.02 21.16
N TYR A 221 23.54 -4.12 21.63
CA TYR A 221 23.22 -4.82 22.87
C TYR A 221 24.23 -4.50 24.01
N GLY A 222 24.46 -3.20 24.27
CA GLY A 222 25.37 -2.72 25.32
C GLY A 222 26.87 -2.85 25.03
N ALA A 223 27.29 -3.57 23.99
CA ALA A 223 28.69 -3.63 23.57
C ALA A 223 29.07 -2.40 22.74
N SER A 224 30.07 -1.63 23.19
CA SER A 224 30.53 -0.43 22.49
C SER A 224 31.23 -0.79 21.17
N ILE A 225 30.91 -0.06 20.11
CA ILE A 225 31.44 -0.29 18.77
C ILE A 225 32.60 0.64 18.49
N ALA A 226 33.82 0.09 18.51
CA ALA A 226 35.02 0.86 18.23
C ALA A 226 35.08 1.36 16.77
N GLY A 227 35.42 2.64 16.60
CA GLY A 227 35.66 3.25 15.29
C GLY A 227 34.41 3.72 14.53
N ALA A 228 33.21 3.44 15.04
CA ALA A 228 31.97 3.88 14.44
C ALA A 228 31.58 5.26 14.98
N ASN A 229 31.47 6.26 14.09
CA ASN A 229 31.10 7.63 14.46
C ASN A 229 29.56 7.78 14.42
N PRO A 230 28.89 8.10 15.55
CA PRO A 230 27.42 8.21 15.63
C PRO A 230 26.78 9.12 14.58
N ALA A 231 27.48 10.18 14.17
CA ALA A 231 26.97 11.16 13.21
C ALA A 231 27.10 10.72 11.75
N LYS A 232 27.83 9.63 11.47
CA LYS A 232 28.14 9.17 10.11
C LYS A 232 27.73 7.73 9.85
N VAL A 233 27.01 7.10 10.78
CA VAL A 233 26.54 5.73 10.61
C VAL A 233 25.09 5.67 10.19
N TYR A 234 24.74 4.58 9.54
CA TYR A 234 23.37 4.15 9.32
C TYR A 234 23.28 2.63 9.51
N MET A 235 22.11 2.17 9.95
CA MET A 235 21.81 0.75 10.04
C MET A 235 21.29 0.23 8.70
N PHE A 236 21.59 -1.03 8.42
CA PHE A 236 20.92 -1.78 7.36
C PHE A 236 20.82 -3.25 7.78
N GLY A 237 19.78 -3.96 7.37
CA GLY A 237 19.32 -5.13 8.13
C GLY A 237 19.05 -4.85 9.61
N GLN A 238 18.60 -5.88 10.33
CA GLN A 238 18.34 -5.78 11.77
C GLN A 238 19.62 -5.52 12.58
N ASP A 239 20.75 -6.13 12.16
CA ASP A 239 21.96 -6.19 12.97
C ASP A 239 23.25 -5.75 12.22
N MET A 240 23.16 -4.97 11.12
CA MET A 240 24.35 -4.39 10.47
C MET A 240 24.40 -2.86 10.57
N LEU A 241 25.61 -2.34 10.65
CA LEU A 241 25.92 -0.92 10.77
C LEU A 241 26.97 -0.55 9.72
N SER A 242 26.82 0.57 9.02
CA SER A 242 27.88 1.10 8.15
C SER A 242 28.12 2.57 8.38
N ASN A 243 29.36 3.02 8.17
CA ASN A 243 29.72 4.44 8.04
C ASN A 243 30.07 4.86 6.60
N GLY A 244 29.72 4.04 5.61
CA GLY A 244 30.07 4.21 4.20
C GLY A 244 31.47 3.71 3.80
N ASN A 245 32.37 3.45 4.76
CA ASN A 245 33.69 2.86 4.50
C ASN A 245 33.81 1.45 5.10
N GLN A 246 33.36 1.30 6.35
CA GLN A 246 33.40 0.09 7.16
C GLN A 246 31.99 -0.42 7.42
N ILE A 247 31.89 -1.72 7.69
CA ILE A 247 30.65 -2.37 8.12
C ILE A 247 30.93 -3.14 9.40
N TRP A 248 29.95 -3.13 10.30
CA TRP A 248 29.89 -3.99 11.47
C TRP A 248 28.67 -4.90 11.37
N HIS A 249 28.84 -6.13 11.85
CA HIS A 249 27.77 -7.07 12.13
C HIS A 249 27.71 -7.29 13.64
N GLY A 250 26.64 -6.84 14.28
CA GLY A 250 26.60 -6.65 15.71
C GLY A 250 27.73 -5.73 16.20
N ASP A 251 28.52 -6.20 17.15
CA ASP A 251 29.68 -5.50 17.69
C ASP A 251 30.99 -5.75 16.91
N ARG A 252 30.94 -6.54 15.83
CA ARG A 252 32.15 -7.00 15.11
C ARG A 252 32.32 -6.29 13.77
N LEU A 253 33.51 -5.73 13.56
CA LEU A 253 33.92 -5.23 12.25
C LEU A 253 34.07 -6.39 11.26
N ILE A 254 33.44 -6.30 10.09
CA ILE A 254 33.64 -7.27 9.01
C ILE A 254 34.77 -6.83 8.07
N ALA A 255 35.43 -7.80 7.43
CA ALA A 255 36.63 -7.54 6.63
C ALA A 255 36.32 -6.82 5.30
N GLN A 256 35.10 -6.97 4.79
CA GLN A 256 34.66 -6.39 3.53
C GLN A 256 34.43 -4.89 3.66
N LYS A 257 34.67 -4.16 2.57
CA LYS A 257 34.37 -2.73 2.50
C LYS A 257 32.87 -2.52 2.32
N ALA A 258 32.38 -1.38 2.78
CA ALA A 258 30.99 -0.99 2.55
C ALA A 258 30.60 -0.96 1.07
N SER A 259 31.53 -0.57 0.19
CA SER A 259 31.32 -0.57 -1.27
C SER A 259 31.12 -1.95 -1.89
N ASP A 260 31.44 -3.03 -1.16
CA ASP A 260 31.43 -4.39 -1.68
C ASP A 260 30.17 -5.17 -1.27
N ILE A 261 29.32 -4.57 -0.43
CA ILE A 261 28.14 -5.20 0.17
C ILE A 261 26.88 -4.41 -0.19
N SER A 262 25.82 -5.12 -0.58
CA SER A 262 24.50 -4.54 -0.76
C SER A 262 23.45 -5.39 -0.04
N TYR A 263 22.66 -4.74 0.80
CA TYR A 263 21.64 -5.41 1.61
C TYR A 263 20.43 -5.81 0.79
N ILE A 264 19.92 -7.03 1.02
CA ILE A 264 18.71 -7.57 0.42
C ILE A 264 17.65 -7.63 1.52
N CYS A 265 16.51 -6.96 1.32
CA CYS A 265 15.52 -6.70 2.38
C CYS A 265 14.96 -7.97 3.07
N HIS A 266 14.50 -7.80 4.32
CA HIS A 266 14.23 -8.82 5.34
C HIS A 266 13.11 -9.83 5.05
N TYR A 267 12.31 -9.65 4.01
CA TYR A 267 11.10 -10.47 3.83
C TYR A 267 11.32 -11.81 3.14
N SER A 268 12.57 -12.18 2.87
CA SER A 268 12.90 -13.40 2.16
C SER A 268 13.89 -14.26 2.93
N THR A 269 13.37 -15.21 3.70
CA THR A 269 14.16 -16.11 4.55
C THR A 269 14.36 -17.47 3.91
N TYR A 270 15.48 -17.69 3.22
CA TYR A 270 15.93 -19.06 2.98
C TYR A 270 16.22 -19.70 4.35
N ASN A 271 15.47 -20.75 4.73
CA ASN A 271 15.66 -21.34 6.05
C ASN A 271 15.59 -22.87 6.12
N PRO A 272 16.47 -23.59 5.42
CA PRO A 272 17.10 -24.74 6.03
C PRO A 272 18.11 -24.25 7.09
N ASP A 273 18.07 -24.86 8.28
CA ASP A 273 19.03 -24.70 9.40
C ASP A 273 18.82 -23.57 10.42
N TYR A 274 17.68 -22.87 10.46
CA TYR A 274 17.40 -21.78 11.40
C TYR A 274 18.46 -20.67 11.37
N LEU A 275 18.80 -20.17 10.17
CA LEU A 275 19.64 -18.99 10.02
C LEU A 275 18.83 -17.72 10.29
N SER A 276 19.38 -16.83 11.10
CA SER A 276 18.79 -15.55 11.47
C SER A 276 19.80 -14.44 11.22
N GLY A 277 19.51 -13.55 10.27
CA GLY A 277 20.37 -12.40 9.99
C GLY A 277 20.16 -11.77 8.61
N PRO A 278 20.81 -10.63 8.34
CA PRO A 278 20.67 -9.95 7.06
C PRO A 278 21.30 -10.74 5.91
N LEU A 279 20.53 -10.91 4.84
CA LEU A 279 21.00 -11.40 3.55
C LEU A 279 21.68 -10.25 2.79
N VAL A 280 22.89 -10.47 2.31
CA VAL A 280 23.65 -9.48 1.56
C VAL A 280 24.21 -10.06 0.26
N HIS A 281 24.26 -9.23 -0.76
CA HIS A 281 25.06 -9.44 -1.97
C HIS A 281 26.47 -8.93 -1.71
N GLN A 282 27.47 -9.82 -1.81
CA GLN A 282 28.86 -9.55 -1.49
C GLN A 282 29.78 -10.04 -2.61
N GLY A 283 30.18 -9.13 -3.49
CA GLY A 283 31.06 -9.45 -4.62
C GLY A 283 30.43 -10.47 -5.57
N ASN A 284 30.86 -11.73 -5.49
CA ASN A 284 30.36 -12.84 -6.29
C ASN A 284 29.54 -13.86 -5.48
N GLN A 285 29.02 -13.46 -4.32
CA GLN A 285 28.35 -14.34 -3.37
C GLN A 285 27.09 -13.69 -2.80
N LEU A 286 26.11 -14.52 -2.42
CA LEU A 286 25.08 -14.15 -1.46
C LEU A 286 25.42 -14.75 -0.11
N VAL A 287 25.38 -13.94 0.93
CA VAL A 287 25.80 -14.30 2.28
C VAL A 287 24.72 -13.90 3.27
N VAL A 288 24.35 -14.80 4.18
CA VAL A 288 23.60 -14.43 5.39
C VAL A 288 24.58 -14.25 6.54
N HIS A 289 24.52 -13.10 7.21
CA HIS A 289 25.31 -12.85 8.40
C HIS A 289 24.52 -13.23 9.65
N ASP A 290 24.78 -14.41 10.22
CA ASP A 290 24.12 -14.86 11.44
C ASP A 290 24.95 -14.50 12.69
N LEU A 291 24.31 -13.99 13.76
CA LEU A 291 25.02 -13.52 14.96
C LEU A 291 25.76 -14.65 15.69
N GLU A 292 25.19 -15.85 15.70
CA GLU A 292 25.76 -17.01 16.39
C GLU A 292 26.69 -17.81 15.47
N LYS A 293 26.24 -18.07 14.23
CA LYS A 293 26.95 -18.94 13.28
C LYS A 293 27.93 -18.20 12.38
N GLY A 294 27.92 -16.87 12.40
CA GLY A 294 28.74 -16.05 11.51
C GLY A 294 28.24 -16.06 10.06
N PRO A 295 29.06 -15.57 9.10
CA PRO A 295 28.66 -15.48 7.70
C PRO A 295 28.49 -16.87 7.06
N GLN A 296 27.35 -17.11 6.44
CA GLN A 296 27.00 -18.32 5.71
C GLN A 296 26.78 -17.99 4.23
N ILE A 297 27.56 -18.64 3.35
CA ILE A 297 27.42 -18.45 1.90
C ILE A 297 26.25 -19.29 1.40
N LEU A 298 25.24 -18.64 0.81
CA LEU A 298 24.06 -19.30 0.28
C LEU A 298 24.13 -19.56 -1.23
N ALA A 299 24.79 -18.66 -1.96
CA ALA A 299 25.00 -18.79 -3.41
C ALA A 299 26.31 -18.12 -3.84
N GLN A 300 26.84 -18.55 -4.98
CA GLN A 300 28.03 -17.96 -5.60
C GLN A 300 27.82 -17.91 -7.11
N THR A 301 28.29 -16.85 -7.76
CA THR A 301 28.19 -16.71 -9.23
C THR A 301 28.83 -17.92 -9.90
N ARG A 302 28.19 -18.44 -10.95
CA ARG A 302 28.68 -19.57 -11.75
C ARG A 302 29.45 -19.13 -13.00
N GLY A 303 29.98 -17.90 -13.00
CA GLY A 303 30.75 -17.36 -14.12
C GLY A 303 29.88 -17.04 -15.33
N MET A 304 28.78 -16.29 -15.15
CA MET A 304 27.88 -15.92 -16.26
C MET A 304 28.62 -15.19 -17.40
N ALA A 305 29.70 -14.48 -17.09
CA ALA A 305 30.61 -13.87 -18.08
C ALA A 305 31.29 -14.90 -19.01
N GLU A 306 31.60 -16.12 -18.53
CA GLU A 306 32.26 -17.17 -19.32
C GLU A 306 31.25 -18.01 -20.15
N ARG A 307 29.94 -17.96 -19.83
CA ARG A 307 28.87 -18.56 -20.66
C ARG A 307 28.41 -17.64 -21.81
N LEU A 308 28.54 -16.33 -21.64
CA LEU A 308 28.19 -15.32 -22.64
C LEU A 308 29.16 -15.26 -23.83
N ASP A 309 30.31 -15.93 -23.74
CA ASP A 309 31.27 -16.06 -24.85
C ASP A 309 30.78 -16.99 -25.98
N GLN A 310 29.61 -17.65 -25.83
CA GLN A 310 29.08 -18.63 -26.80
C GLN A 310 27.67 -18.32 -27.35
N THR A 311 26.95 -17.32 -26.83
CA THR A 311 25.59 -16.95 -27.26
C THR A 311 25.44 -15.44 -27.13
N SER A 312 25.01 -14.77 -28.21
CA SER A 312 24.87 -13.30 -28.19
C SER A 312 23.78 -12.86 -27.20
N PHE A 313 23.93 -11.69 -26.59
CA PHE A 313 22.91 -11.13 -25.69
C PHE A 313 21.55 -11.01 -26.40
N ASP A 314 21.56 -10.67 -27.70
CA ASP A 314 20.36 -10.58 -28.54
C ASP A 314 19.65 -11.93 -28.71
N GLU A 315 20.39 -13.05 -28.78
CA GLU A 315 19.80 -14.40 -28.80
C GLU A 315 19.10 -14.74 -27.47
N ILE A 316 19.71 -14.41 -26.33
CA ILE A 316 19.11 -14.61 -25.00
C ILE A 316 17.88 -13.73 -24.82
N LEU A 317 17.96 -12.48 -25.28
CA LEU A 317 16.86 -11.52 -25.27
C LEU A 317 15.69 -12.03 -26.11
N THR A 318 15.98 -12.51 -27.32
CA THR A 318 14.97 -13.04 -28.25
C THR A 318 14.27 -14.27 -27.68
N SER A 319 15.01 -15.23 -27.12
CA SER A 319 14.41 -16.43 -26.54
C SER A 319 13.56 -16.11 -25.31
N SER A 320 14.06 -15.24 -24.42
CA SER A 320 13.36 -14.78 -23.22
C SER A 320 12.03 -14.10 -23.55
N LEU A 321 12.04 -13.13 -24.47
CA LEU A 321 10.82 -12.43 -24.89
C LEU A 321 9.85 -13.36 -25.60
N ARG A 322 10.34 -14.34 -26.36
CA ARG A 322 9.49 -15.33 -27.02
C ARG A 322 8.72 -16.18 -26.02
N GLU A 323 9.35 -16.62 -24.93
CA GLU A 323 8.67 -17.37 -23.87
C GLU A 323 7.59 -16.53 -23.16
N ILE A 324 7.92 -15.29 -22.82
CA ILE A 324 7.01 -14.33 -22.21
C ILE A 324 5.80 -14.06 -23.12
N TYR A 325 6.05 -13.67 -24.38
CA TYR A 325 4.99 -13.29 -25.31
C TYR A 325 4.17 -14.47 -25.82
N SER A 326 4.74 -15.67 -25.89
CA SER A 326 3.95 -16.88 -26.15
C SER A 326 2.91 -17.11 -25.05
N THR A 327 3.29 -16.88 -23.79
CA THR A 327 2.35 -16.98 -22.67
C THR A 327 1.31 -15.87 -22.73
N LEU A 328 1.70 -14.62 -22.98
CA LEU A 328 0.78 -13.50 -23.12
C LEU A 328 -0.25 -13.73 -24.24
N LEU A 329 0.20 -14.18 -25.42
CA LEU A 329 -0.68 -14.51 -26.54
C LEU A 329 -1.65 -15.63 -26.17
N ALA A 330 -1.17 -16.67 -25.48
CA ALA A 330 -2.02 -17.75 -25.02
C ALA A 330 -3.11 -17.26 -24.05
N ILE A 331 -2.78 -16.32 -23.16
CA ILE A 331 -3.74 -15.69 -22.25
C ILE A 331 -4.80 -14.92 -23.02
N ILE A 332 -4.39 -14.11 -23.99
CA ILE A 332 -5.29 -13.29 -24.82
C ILE A 332 -6.19 -14.18 -25.71
N CYS A 333 -5.67 -15.28 -26.24
CA CYS A 333 -6.37 -16.13 -27.22
C CYS A 333 -7.23 -17.24 -26.62
N HIS A 334 -6.85 -17.78 -25.45
CA HIS A 334 -7.30 -19.11 -25.06
C HIS A 334 -7.78 -19.25 -23.63
N LEU A 335 -7.51 -18.30 -22.72
CA LEU A 335 -8.01 -18.46 -21.36
C LEU A 335 -9.51 -18.18 -21.28
N PRO A 336 -10.30 -19.05 -20.60
CA PRO A 336 -11.73 -18.84 -20.44
C PRO A 336 -12.00 -17.56 -19.64
N PRO A 337 -13.08 -16.82 -19.92
CA PRO A 337 -13.48 -15.58 -19.22
C PRO A 337 -13.92 -15.77 -17.77
N ILE A 338 -13.86 -16.99 -17.23
CA ILE A 338 -14.26 -17.28 -15.85
C ILE A 338 -12.99 -17.70 -15.12
N VAL A 339 -12.12 -16.73 -14.94
CA VAL A 339 -10.97 -16.82 -14.05
C VAL A 339 -11.03 -15.61 -13.14
N ASN A 340 -11.16 -15.86 -11.84
CA ASN A 340 -11.41 -14.80 -10.87
C ASN A 340 -10.11 -14.14 -10.41
N THR A 341 -8.99 -14.86 -10.47
CA THR A 341 -7.68 -14.36 -10.03
C THR A 341 -6.54 -14.77 -10.98
N PRO A 342 -5.42 -14.02 -10.99
CA PRO A 342 -4.20 -14.44 -11.69
C PRO A 342 -3.68 -15.80 -11.22
N GLY A 343 -3.94 -16.17 -9.96
CA GLY A 343 -3.65 -17.50 -9.43
C GLY A 343 -4.37 -18.60 -10.22
N ASP A 344 -5.65 -18.43 -10.52
CA ASP A 344 -6.39 -19.42 -11.33
C ASP A 344 -5.95 -19.40 -12.81
N ILE A 345 -5.44 -18.27 -13.33
CA ILE A 345 -4.80 -18.24 -14.65
C ILE A 345 -3.55 -19.13 -14.64
N GLY A 346 -2.68 -18.93 -13.64
CA GLY A 346 -1.48 -19.73 -13.43
C GLY A 346 -1.78 -21.22 -13.28
N GLN A 347 -2.77 -21.58 -12.47
CA GLN A 347 -3.21 -22.96 -12.28
C GLN A 347 -3.73 -23.58 -13.58
N LYS A 348 -4.62 -22.88 -14.32
CA LYS A 348 -5.13 -23.39 -15.60
C LYS A 348 -4.03 -23.62 -16.64
N LEU A 349 -3.05 -22.71 -16.70
CA LEU A 349 -1.87 -22.86 -17.56
C LEU A 349 -1.03 -24.09 -17.18
N GLN A 350 -0.93 -24.41 -15.88
CA GLN A 350 -0.23 -25.61 -15.39
C GLN A 350 -1.00 -26.90 -15.68
N GLU A 351 -2.33 -26.89 -15.54
CA GLU A 351 -3.18 -28.07 -15.74
C GLU A 351 -3.35 -28.45 -17.21
N ASN A 352 -3.21 -27.49 -18.15
CA ASN A 352 -3.47 -27.70 -19.58
C ASN A 352 -2.36 -27.16 -20.50
N PRO A 353 -1.08 -27.52 -20.30
CA PRO A 353 0.04 -26.93 -21.04
C PRO A 353 -0.09 -27.12 -22.56
N GLN A 354 -0.62 -28.25 -23.02
CA GLN A 354 -0.84 -28.54 -24.44
C GLN A 354 -1.93 -27.71 -25.14
N HIS A 355 -2.86 -27.08 -24.39
CA HIS A 355 -3.95 -26.29 -24.99
C HIS A 355 -3.55 -24.84 -25.28
N TYR A 356 -2.47 -24.37 -24.64
CA TYR A 356 -2.07 -22.97 -24.62
C TYR A 356 -0.76 -22.72 -25.36
N ILE A 357 0.00 -23.77 -25.65
CA ILE A 357 1.23 -23.70 -26.45
C ILE A 357 0.85 -24.05 -27.90
N LYS A 358 0.54 -23.02 -28.71
CA LYS A 358 0.63 -23.11 -30.18
C LYS A 358 1.67 -22.10 -30.66
N PRO A 359 2.96 -22.49 -30.69
CA PRO A 359 4.08 -21.64 -31.09
C PRO A 359 3.88 -21.01 -32.47
N ASP A 360 3.15 -21.71 -33.34
CA ASP A 360 2.95 -21.36 -34.75
C ASP A 360 2.08 -20.10 -34.98
N THR A 361 1.52 -19.50 -33.91
CA THR A 361 0.68 -18.29 -34.01
C THR A 361 1.41 -17.00 -33.65
N LEU A 362 2.51 -17.06 -32.88
CA LEU A 362 3.31 -15.89 -32.60
C LEU A 362 4.21 -15.62 -33.81
N PRO A 363 4.18 -14.40 -34.40
CA PRO A 363 5.09 -14.06 -35.48
C PRO A 363 6.55 -14.29 -35.07
N ASP A 364 7.35 -14.85 -35.97
CA ASP A 364 8.78 -15.03 -35.73
C ASP A 364 9.48 -13.67 -35.69
N PHE A 365 10.32 -13.45 -34.67
CA PHE A 365 11.01 -12.17 -34.47
C PHE A 365 12.43 -12.34 -33.92
N GLN A 366 13.26 -11.33 -34.19
CA GLN A 366 14.54 -11.09 -33.51
C GLN A 366 14.42 -9.86 -32.64
N ALA A 367 14.95 -9.93 -31.41
CA ALA A 367 14.92 -8.85 -30.45
C ALA A 367 16.31 -8.25 -30.24
N LYS A 368 16.37 -6.92 -30.11
CA LYS A 368 17.59 -6.18 -29.82
C LYS A 368 17.34 -5.08 -28.80
N LEU A 369 18.27 -4.89 -27.86
CA LEU A 369 18.28 -3.74 -26.96
C LEU A 369 19.20 -2.66 -27.53
N HIS A 370 18.65 -1.46 -27.74
CA HIS A 370 19.39 -0.30 -28.23
C HIS A 370 19.97 0.53 -27.11
N SER A 371 21.00 1.34 -27.44
CA SER A 371 21.71 2.21 -26.50
C SER A 371 20.89 3.39 -25.95
N ASP A 372 19.67 3.59 -26.44
CA ASP A 372 18.67 4.52 -25.88
C ASP A 372 17.64 3.84 -24.95
N GLY A 373 17.76 2.53 -24.71
CA GLY A 373 16.91 1.75 -23.80
C GLY A 373 15.66 1.17 -24.47
N GLN A 374 15.53 1.30 -25.78
CA GLN A 374 14.45 0.68 -26.55
C GLN A 374 14.73 -0.80 -26.81
N ILE A 375 13.72 -1.65 -26.58
CA ILE A 375 13.67 -2.98 -27.21
C ILE A 375 13.05 -2.82 -28.61
N GLU A 376 13.73 -3.37 -29.60
CA GLU A 376 13.21 -3.55 -30.95
C GLU A 376 12.91 -5.02 -31.22
N LEU A 377 11.73 -5.31 -31.77
CA LEU A 377 11.39 -6.59 -32.39
C LEU A 377 11.34 -6.41 -33.91
N THR A 378 12.20 -7.12 -34.63
CA THR A 378 12.13 -7.23 -36.08
C THR A 378 11.43 -8.54 -36.44
N LEU A 379 10.22 -8.43 -37.02
CA LEU A 379 9.44 -9.57 -37.49
C LEU A 379 9.98 -10.13 -38.81
N SER A 380 9.65 -11.39 -39.10
CA SER A 380 10.07 -12.06 -40.34
C SER A 380 9.52 -11.43 -41.63
N ASP A 381 8.44 -10.66 -41.54
CA ASP A 381 7.89 -9.88 -42.66
C ASP A 381 8.53 -8.48 -42.84
N GLY A 382 9.51 -8.15 -41.99
CA GLY A 382 10.21 -6.86 -41.98
C GLY A 382 9.54 -5.79 -41.14
N THR A 383 8.40 -6.08 -40.49
CA THR A 383 7.78 -5.14 -39.56
C THR A 383 8.64 -4.94 -38.32
N ILE A 384 8.73 -3.70 -37.85
CA ILE A 384 9.49 -3.32 -36.66
C ILE A 384 8.53 -2.83 -35.59
N LEU A 385 8.62 -3.41 -34.39
CA LEU A 385 7.95 -2.93 -33.18
C LEU A 385 9.00 -2.45 -32.19
N GLN A 386 8.80 -1.28 -31.59
CA GLN A 386 9.73 -0.71 -30.61
C GLN A 386 8.99 -0.15 -29.40
N GLN A 387 9.56 -0.38 -28.22
CA GLN A 387 9.14 0.24 -26.97
C GLN A 387 10.34 0.38 -26.01
N PRO A 388 10.29 1.32 -25.04
CA PRO A 388 11.19 1.30 -23.90
C PRO A 388 11.15 -0.06 -23.20
N LEU A 389 12.28 -0.50 -22.67
CA LEU A 389 12.40 -1.80 -22.01
C LEU A 389 11.37 -1.98 -20.87
N SER A 390 11.12 -0.95 -20.07
CA SER A 390 10.12 -0.97 -19.00
C SER A 390 8.68 -1.08 -19.50
N CYS A 391 8.42 -0.83 -20.79
CA CYS A 391 7.15 -1.04 -21.48
C CYS A 391 7.11 -2.35 -22.28
N TRP A 392 7.85 -3.37 -21.80
CA TRP A 392 7.85 -4.72 -22.38
C TRP A 392 6.44 -5.31 -22.54
N TYR A 393 5.50 -4.92 -21.66
CA TYR A 393 4.12 -5.39 -21.72
C TYR A 393 3.37 -4.76 -22.89
N THR A 394 3.43 -3.43 -23.07
CA THR A 394 2.88 -2.76 -24.26
C THR A 394 3.44 -3.35 -25.55
N LEU A 395 4.75 -3.62 -25.60
CA LEU A 395 5.38 -4.26 -26.76
C LEU A 395 4.80 -5.65 -27.04
N GLY A 396 4.58 -6.44 -25.99
CA GLY A 396 3.90 -7.73 -26.06
C GLY A 396 2.45 -7.62 -26.55
N CYS A 397 1.69 -6.61 -26.08
CA CYS A 397 0.33 -6.33 -26.54
C CYS A 397 0.31 -6.00 -28.04
N HIS A 398 1.24 -5.17 -28.51
CA HIS A 398 1.37 -4.83 -29.93
C HIS A 398 1.62 -6.08 -30.79
N LEU A 399 2.57 -6.93 -30.37
CA LEU A 399 2.85 -8.19 -31.05
C LEU A 399 1.63 -9.12 -31.07
N CYS A 400 0.90 -9.23 -29.96
CA CYS A 400 -0.31 -10.05 -29.88
C CYS A 400 -1.43 -9.49 -30.79
N CYS A 401 -1.59 -8.17 -30.86
CA CYS A 401 -2.54 -7.54 -31.77
C CYS A 401 -2.21 -7.86 -33.23
N MET A 402 -0.94 -7.77 -33.61
CA MET A 402 -0.49 -8.15 -34.95
C MET A 402 -0.75 -9.63 -35.26
N ALA A 403 -0.46 -10.53 -34.31
CA ALA A 403 -0.77 -11.96 -34.46
C ALA A 403 -2.27 -12.21 -34.70
N LEU A 404 -3.12 -11.37 -34.12
CA LEU A 404 -4.57 -11.37 -34.28
C LEU A 404 -5.08 -10.54 -35.46
N LYS A 405 -4.19 -9.99 -36.30
CA LYS A 405 -4.50 -9.09 -37.43
C LYS A 405 -5.27 -7.83 -37.00
N ARG A 406 -4.84 -7.24 -35.90
CA ARG A 406 -5.41 -6.05 -35.28
C ARG A 406 -4.36 -4.94 -35.23
N GLU A 407 -4.85 -3.70 -35.18
CA GLU A 407 -3.99 -2.53 -34.94
C GLU A 407 -3.30 -2.64 -33.57
N PRO A 408 -2.01 -2.25 -33.46
CA PRO A 408 -1.31 -2.24 -32.18
C PRO A 408 -2.00 -1.36 -31.13
N MET A 409 -2.22 -1.91 -29.94
CA MET A 409 -2.78 -1.19 -28.81
C MET A 409 -2.29 -1.78 -27.48
N PHE A 410 -2.32 -0.96 -26.43
CA PHE A 410 -2.11 -1.41 -25.06
C PHE A 410 -3.37 -2.13 -24.56
N LEU A 411 -3.20 -3.32 -23.99
CA LEU A 411 -4.28 -4.17 -23.48
C LEU A 411 -4.17 -4.32 -21.96
N PRO A 412 -4.60 -3.32 -21.16
CA PRO A 412 -4.42 -3.31 -19.71
C PRO A 412 -5.07 -4.52 -19.02
N TYR A 413 -6.21 -4.96 -19.54
CA TYR A 413 -6.97 -6.08 -19.03
C TYR A 413 -7.26 -7.04 -20.17
N PRO A 414 -6.41 -8.05 -20.40
CA PRO A 414 -6.71 -9.08 -21.39
C PRO A 414 -8.06 -9.72 -21.05
N PRO A 415 -8.78 -10.28 -22.04
CA PRO A 415 -10.18 -10.67 -21.95
C PRO A 415 -10.43 -11.94 -21.10
N VAL A 416 -9.90 -11.98 -19.88
CA VAL A 416 -9.96 -13.10 -18.94
C VAL A 416 -11.10 -13.00 -17.91
N GLY A 417 -11.97 -11.99 -18.02
CA GLY A 417 -13.21 -11.88 -17.25
C GLY A 417 -13.01 -11.87 -15.73
N THR A 418 -12.17 -10.97 -15.26
CA THR A 418 -11.99 -10.69 -13.85
C THR A 418 -13.16 -9.85 -13.31
N MET A 419 -13.52 -10.03 -12.04
CA MET A 419 -14.16 -8.93 -11.30
C MET A 419 -13.08 -7.91 -11.05
N LEU A 420 -13.19 -6.76 -11.73
CA LEU A 420 -12.37 -5.57 -11.46
C LEU A 420 -10.85 -5.90 -11.33
N PRO A 421 -10.16 -6.15 -12.46
CA PRO A 421 -8.75 -6.59 -12.44
C PRO A 421 -7.84 -5.61 -11.72
N ASN A 422 -6.88 -6.10 -10.93
CA ASN A 422 -5.80 -5.28 -10.41
C ASN A 422 -4.89 -4.86 -11.58
N SER A 423 -4.46 -3.59 -11.61
CA SER A 423 -3.67 -2.99 -12.69
C SER A 423 -2.46 -3.84 -13.06
N VAL A 424 -1.74 -4.36 -12.07
CA VAL A 424 -0.45 -5.05 -12.29
C VAL A 424 -0.53 -6.56 -12.39
N ASP A 425 -1.72 -7.15 -12.23
CA ASP A 425 -1.88 -8.61 -12.10
C ASP A 425 -1.23 -9.41 -13.24
N MET A 426 -1.35 -8.90 -14.47
CA MET A 426 -0.78 -9.52 -15.66
C MET A 426 0.75 -9.39 -15.70
N HIS A 427 1.29 -8.23 -15.34
CA HIS A 427 2.73 -8.02 -15.18
C HIS A 427 3.28 -9.00 -14.15
N LEU A 428 2.65 -9.08 -12.97
CA LEU A 428 3.08 -9.95 -11.89
C LEU A 428 2.99 -11.43 -12.24
N LEU A 429 1.92 -11.85 -12.92
CA LEU A 429 1.77 -13.23 -13.38
C LEU A 429 2.90 -13.64 -14.33
N LEU A 430 3.16 -12.81 -15.36
CA LEU A 430 4.20 -13.09 -16.34
C LEU A 430 5.59 -13.02 -15.71
N MET A 431 5.84 -12.07 -14.82
CA MET A 431 7.10 -11.95 -14.09
C MET A 431 7.36 -13.13 -13.16
N LYS A 432 6.35 -13.61 -12.43
CA LYS A 432 6.48 -14.80 -11.57
C LYS A 432 6.75 -16.05 -12.41
N ARG A 433 6.08 -16.21 -13.55
CA ARG A 433 6.24 -17.38 -14.42
C ARG A 433 7.56 -17.39 -15.17
N HIS A 434 8.04 -16.23 -15.63
CA HIS A 434 9.22 -16.05 -16.45
C HIS A 434 10.33 -15.29 -15.71
N ARG A 435 10.47 -15.57 -14.41
CA ARG A 435 11.36 -14.84 -13.49
C ARG A 435 12.78 -14.71 -14.01
N SER A 436 13.39 -15.81 -14.45
CA SER A 436 14.76 -15.85 -14.96
C SER A 436 14.93 -14.95 -16.19
N ALA A 437 13.96 -14.93 -17.09
CA ALA A 437 13.95 -14.04 -18.27
C ALA A 437 13.95 -12.56 -17.84
N PHE A 438 13.09 -12.19 -16.90
CA PHE A 438 13.04 -10.82 -16.39
C PHE A 438 14.31 -10.40 -15.63
N TRP A 439 14.92 -11.31 -14.88
CA TRP A 439 16.19 -11.01 -14.19
C TRP A 439 17.34 -10.81 -15.19
N ASN A 440 17.34 -11.56 -16.29
CA ASN A 440 18.29 -11.35 -17.40
C ASN A 440 18.09 -9.99 -18.06
N LEU A 441 16.84 -9.63 -18.39
CA LEU A 441 16.48 -8.32 -18.96
C LEU A 441 16.95 -7.17 -18.07
N THR A 442 16.63 -7.27 -16.78
CA THR A 442 16.98 -6.27 -15.76
C THR A 442 18.49 -6.11 -15.61
N SER A 443 19.21 -7.22 -15.54
CA SER A 443 20.67 -7.23 -15.37
C SER A 443 21.38 -6.65 -16.59
N ALA A 444 20.91 -7.00 -17.79
CA ALA A 444 21.51 -6.52 -19.02
C ALA A 444 21.25 -5.03 -19.25
N ALA A 445 20.05 -4.54 -18.95
CA ALA A 445 19.74 -3.12 -18.99
C ALA A 445 20.79 -2.30 -18.24
N LEU A 446 21.09 -2.69 -16.99
CA LEU A 446 22.08 -1.99 -16.19
C LEU A 446 23.50 -2.10 -16.78
N ARG A 447 23.91 -3.30 -17.23
CA ARG A 447 25.25 -3.52 -17.83
C ARG A 447 25.46 -2.71 -19.12
N HIS A 448 24.39 -2.41 -19.84
CA HIS A 448 24.42 -1.59 -21.06
C HIS A 448 24.17 -0.08 -20.79
N GLY A 449 24.13 0.34 -19.52
CA GLY A 449 24.03 1.75 -19.14
C GLY A 449 22.59 2.29 -19.04
N HIS A 450 21.57 1.43 -19.10
CA HIS A 450 20.16 1.79 -18.96
C HIS A 450 19.69 1.73 -17.51
N GLU A 451 20.30 2.54 -16.65
CA GLU A 451 20.07 2.47 -15.22
C GLU A 451 18.59 2.69 -14.84
N GLN A 452 17.91 3.64 -15.47
CA GLN A 452 16.51 3.93 -15.17
C GLN A 452 15.58 2.75 -15.54
N GLU A 453 15.74 2.18 -16.73
CA GLU A 453 14.97 1.01 -17.18
C GLU A 453 15.24 -0.20 -16.27
N ALA A 454 16.50 -0.42 -15.90
CA ALA A 454 16.89 -1.49 -14.98
C ALA A 454 16.25 -1.31 -13.60
N ARG A 455 16.21 -0.08 -13.08
CA ARG A 455 15.59 0.22 -11.77
C ARG A 455 14.06 0.02 -11.81
N ILE A 456 13.39 0.41 -12.89
CA ILE A 456 11.95 0.17 -13.06
C ILE A 456 11.64 -1.33 -13.11
N LEU A 457 12.37 -2.09 -13.94
CA LEU A 457 12.21 -3.54 -14.00
C LEU A 457 12.55 -4.21 -12.67
N ALA A 458 13.61 -3.76 -11.99
CA ALA A 458 13.99 -4.27 -10.67
C ALA A 458 12.88 -4.04 -9.64
N HIS A 459 12.26 -2.86 -9.63
CA HIS A 459 11.13 -2.57 -8.76
C HIS A 459 9.95 -3.54 -9.02
N PHE A 460 9.57 -3.75 -10.28
CA PHE A 460 8.52 -4.71 -10.61
C PHE A 460 8.87 -6.15 -10.23
N CYS A 461 10.10 -6.58 -10.55
CA CYS A 461 10.55 -7.94 -10.29
C CYS A 461 10.71 -8.22 -8.80
N PHE A 462 11.24 -7.27 -8.02
CA PHE A 462 11.68 -7.52 -6.65
C PHE A 462 10.67 -7.05 -5.61
N SER A 463 10.09 -5.87 -5.81
CA SER A 463 9.12 -5.31 -4.86
C SER A 463 7.73 -5.88 -5.10
N LEU A 464 7.20 -5.78 -6.33
CA LEU A 464 5.81 -6.18 -6.60
C LEU A 464 5.63 -7.69 -6.85
N ALA A 465 6.50 -8.31 -7.65
CA ALA A 465 6.31 -9.70 -8.07
C ALA A 465 6.74 -10.72 -7.02
N LEU A 466 7.82 -10.47 -6.27
CA LEU A 466 8.29 -11.42 -5.26
C LEU A 466 7.60 -11.16 -3.91
N GLY A 467 7.31 -9.92 -3.52
CA GLY A 467 6.64 -9.63 -2.24
C GLY A 467 7.29 -10.36 -1.05
N HIS A 468 6.50 -10.70 -0.03
CA HIS A 468 6.96 -11.52 1.10
C HIS A 468 7.02 -13.01 0.72
N ILE A 469 8.05 -13.46 -0.02
CA ILE A 469 8.27 -14.88 -0.34
C ILE A 469 9.52 -15.46 0.30
N GLN A 470 9.48 -16.76 0.55
CA GLN A 470 10.66 -17.53 0.91
C GLN A 470 11.52 -17.77 -0.34
N LEU A 471 12.80 -17.34 -0.35
CA LEU A 471 13.72 -17.68 -1.43
C LEU A 471 14.11 -19.16 -1.33
N ASP A 472 14.09 -19.87 -2.45
CA ASP A 472 14.66 -21.22 -2.57
C ASP A 472 16.11 -21.18 -3.09
N ALA A 473 16.74 -22.35 -3.17
CA ALA A 473 18.13 -22.46 -3.63
C ALA A 473 18.33 -22.03 -5.09
N GLU A 474 17.33 -22.15 -5.95
CA GLU A 474 17.42 -21.72 -7.35
C GLU A 474 17.33 -20.20 -7.44
N MET A 475 16.38 -19.59 -6.74
CA MET A 475 16.23 -18.14 -6.64
C MET A 475 17.50 -17.48 -6.09
N LEU A 476 18.13 -18.06 -5.07
CA LEU A 476 19.39 -17.54 -4.55
C LEU A 476 20.52 -17.59 -5.59
N GLN A 477 20.57 -18.66 -6.39
CA GLN A 477 21.58 -18.81 -7.45
C GLN A 477 21.32 -17.90 -8.64
N GLU A 478 20.08 -17.56 -8.92
CA GLU A 478 19.74 -16.57 -9.93
C GLU A 478 20.02 -15.13 -9.39
N LEU A 479 19.80 -14.89 -8.10
CA LEU A 479 19.89 -13.57 -7.46
C LEU A 479 21.34 -13.10 -7.31
N VAL A 480 22.28 -14.03 -7.09
CA VAL A 480 23.72 -13.70 -7.04
C VAL A 480 24.25 -13.15 -8.36
N GLU A 481 23.62 -13.49 -9.49
CA GLU A 481 24.02 -13.05 -10.83
C GLU A 481 23.48 -11.65 -11.20
N ILE A 482 22.47 -11.17 -10.46
CA ILE A 482 21.92 -9.82 -10.62
C ILE A 482 22.94 -8.81 -10.08
N PRO A 483 23.16 -7.68 -10.80
CA PRO A 483 24.03 -6.61 -10.31
C PRO A 483 23.63 -6.11 -8.92
N ARG A 484 24.61 -6.03 -8.02
CA ARG A 484 24.43 -5.61 -6.61
C ARG A 484 23.79 -4.23 -6.48
N GLU A 485 24.04 -3.33 -7.44
CA GLU A 485 23.53 -1.96 -7.45
C GLU A 485 21.99 -1.93 -7.46
N LEU A 486 21.37 -3.00 -7.95
CA LEU A 486 19.92 -3.15 -7.99
C LEU A 486 19.33 -3.71 -6.70
N MET A 487 20.13 -4.24 -5.78
CA MET A 487 19.64 -4.83 -4.52
C MET A 487 18.89 -3.81 -3.66
N SER A 488 19.24 -2.53 -3.78
CA SER A 488 18.48 -1.43 -3.16
C SER A 488 17.01 -1.38 -3.61
N ASN A 489 16.66 -1.88 -4.80
CA ASN A 489 15.26 -1.91 -5.26
C ASN A 489 14.42 -3.01 -4.60
N PHE A 490 15.03 -3.96 -3.88
CA PHE A 490 14.30 -4.83 -2.94
C PHE A 490 13.81 -4.05 -1.72
N GLN A 491 14.37 -2.87 -1.45
CA GLN A 491 14.00 -2.00 -0.34
C GLN A 491 13.13 -0.87 -0.88
N TYR A 492 11.83 -1.02 -0.71
CA TYR A 492 10.86 0.02 -0.97
C TYR A 492 9.78 -0.08 0.09
N ASP A 493 9.61 0.98 0.88
CA ASP A 493 8.46 1.13 1.74
C ASP A 493 7.37 1.82 0.93
N MET A 494 6.20 1.21 0.89
CA MET A 494 5.14 1.67 0.02
C MET A 494 4.57 2.98 0.55
N ALA A 495 4.59 4.03 -0.27
CA ALA A 495 4.14 5.37 0.08
C ALA A 495 2.74 5.38 0.72
N HIS A 496 1.83 4.50 0.29
CA HIS A 496 0.48 4.42 0.84
C HIS A 496 0.42 3.97 2.31
N HIS A 497 1.47 3.36 2.86
CA HIS A 497 1.54 3.04 4.30
C HIS A 497 1.50 4.30 5.17
N ALA A 498 1.87 5.47 4.63
CA ALA A 498 1.80 6.75 5.32
C ALA A 498 0.37 7.36 5.37
N PHE A 499 -0.63 6.74 4.73
CA PHE A 499 -1.96 7.31 4.62
C PHE A 499 -2.82 6.98 5.85
N GLU A 500 -3.12 7.97 6.69
CA GLU A 500 -3.97 7.79 7.89
C GLU A 500 -5.49 7.88 7.63
N VAL A 501 -5.90 7.96 6.36
CA VAL A 501 -7.31 8.19 5.97
C VAL A 501 -8.07 6.88 5.80
N THR A 502 -9.36 6.89 6.15
CA THR A 502 -10.18 5.66 6.27
C THR A 502 -11.22 5.46 5.17
N THR A 503 -11.23 6.29 4.12
CA THR A 503 -12.20 6.15 3.01
C THR A 503 -11.53 6.36 1.66
N ASN A 504 -11.98 5.64 0.62
CA ASN A 504 -11.43 5.70 -0.74
C ASN A 504 -11.41 7.13 -1.31
N LEU A 505 -12.47 7.90 -1.09
CA LEU A 505 -12.52 9.30 -1.54
C LEU A 505 -11.52 10.19 -0.77
N ALA A 506 -11.33 9.94 0.53
CA ALA A 506 -10.35 10.69 1.31
C ALA A 506 -8.92 10.36 0.88
N VAL A 507 -8.62 9.09 0.56
CA VAL A 507 -7.35 8.67 -0.04
C VAL A 507 -7.12 9.42 -1.34
N GLY A 508 -8.09 9.40 -2.25
CA GLY A 508 -7.95 10.07 -3.53
C GLY A 508 -7.72 11.59 -3.41
N ARG A 509 -8.41 12.27 -2.49
CA ARG A 509 -8.19 13.69 -2.22
C ARG A 509 -6.85 13.98 -1.53
N LEU A 510 -6.38 13.09 -0.66
CA LEU A 510 -5.07 13.19 -0.01
C LEU A 510 -3.96 13.10 -1.05
N ILE A 511 -4.04 12.13 -1.97
CA ILE A 511 -3.07 11.93 -3.06
C ILE A 511 -2.92 13.21 -3.90
N LEU A 512 -4.03 13.86 -4.25
CA LEU A 512 -4.01 15.13 -4.98
C LEU A 512 -3.50 16.30 -4.14
N ARG A 513 -3.99 16.45 -2.90
CA ARG A 513 -3.62 17.55 -2.00
C ARG A 513 -2.11 17.57 -1.74
N ASP A 514 -1.54 16.39 -1.52
CA ASP A 514 -0.13 16.22 -1.13
C ASP A 514 0.78 15.96 -2.34
N ARG A 515 0.23 16.06 -3.57
CA ARG A 515 0.99 16.03 -4.84
C ARG A 515 1.76 14.73 -5.09
N TRP A 516 1.23 13.62 -4.61
CA TRP A 516 1.86 12.31 -4.76
C TRP A 516 1.98 11.85 -6.23
N LEU A 517 1.10 12.30 -7.12
CA LEU A 517 1.22 12.04 -8.56
C LEU A 517 2.44 12.72 -9.20
N GLU A 518 3.07 13.68 -8.51
CA GLU A 518 4.31 14.34 -8.93
C GLU A 518 5.52 14.00 -8.05
N ALA A 519 5.41 12.96 -7.21
CA ALA A 519 6.53 12.49 -6.39
C ALA A 519 7.79 12.28 -7.26
N GLU A 520 8.97 12.61 -6.73
CA GLU A 520 10.23 12.52 -7.48
C GLU A 520 10.57 11.06 -7.81
N ASP A 521 10.43 10.17 -6.81
CA ASP A 521 10.59 8.74 -6.99
C ASP A 521 9.42 8.17 -7.81
N PHE A 522 9.74 7.42 -8.85
CA PHE A 522 8.72 6.79 -9.68
C PHE A 522 7.98 5.68 -8.95
N ARG A 523 8.61 5.06 -7.94
CA ARG A 523 8.02 3.98 -7.13
C ARG A 523 6.84 4.52 -6.32
N ASP A 524 7.00 5.70 -5.73
CA ASP A 524 5.91 6.42 -5.05
C ASP A 524 4.75 6.67 -6.01
N ARG A 525 5.04 7.15 -7.23
CA ARG A 525 4.01 7.39 -8.24
C ARG A 525 3.26 6.12 -8.60
N ILE A 526 3.96 5.03 -8.90
CA ILE A 526 3.36 3.72 -9.20
C ILE A 526 2.46 3.27 -8.05
N ASP A 527 2.98 3.30 -6.82
CA ASP A 527 2.26 2.86 -5.63
C ASP A 527 0.98 3.65 -5.36
N VAL A 528 1.01 4.99 -5.51
CA VAL A 528 -0.19 5.80 -5.33
C VAL A 528 -1.18 5.66 -6.48
N ILE A 529 -0.72 5.38 -7.70
CA ILE A 529 -1.59 5.08 -8.84
C ILE A 529 -2.30 3.73 -8.61
N ASP A 530 -1.59 2.70 -8.15
CA ASP A 530 -2.19 1.40 -7.82
C ASP A 530 -3.14 1.51 -6.61
N THR A 531 -2.81 2.36 -5.63
CA THR A 531 -3.72 2.70 -4.52
C THR A 531 -5.00 3.39 -5.01
N LEU A 532 -4.88 4.34 -5.95
CA LEU A 532 -6.04 4.99 -6.59
C LEU A 532 -6.87 4.01 -7.40
N HIS A 533 -6.22 3.09 -8.11
CA HIS A 533 -6.88 2.02 -8.84
C HIS A 533 -7.79 1.20 -7.91
N GLY A 534 -7.26 0.70 -6.79
CA GLY A 534 -8.06 -0.02 -5.78
C GLY A 534 -9.20 0.85 -5.22
N ALA A 535 -8.91 2.11 -4.86
CA ALA A 535 -9.91 3.05 -4.36
C ALA A 535 -11.07 3.30 -5.34
N ILE A 536 -10.76 3.39 -6.64
CA ILE A 536 -11.73 3.55 -7.74
C ILE A 536 -12.61 2.31 -7.87
N LEU A 537 -12.04 1.12 -7.79
CA LEU A 537 -12.80 -0.12 -7.96
C LEU A 537 -13.78 -0.38 -6.81
N GLU A 538 -13.43 0.05 -5.60
CA GLU A 538 -14.19 -0.23 -4.39
C GLU A 538 -15.14 0.91 -3.96
N THR A 539 -15.06 2.10 -4.56
CA THR A 539 -15.86 3.24 -4.13
C THR A 539 -17.34 3.16 -4.57
N ASP A 540 -18.24 3.60 -3.68
CA ASP A 540 -19.65 3.87 -3.97
C ASP A 540 -19.88 5.30 -4.53
N LYS A 541 -18.81 6.10 -4.66
CA LYS A 541 -18.81 7.52 -5.07
C LYS A 541 -18.03 7.78 -6.35
N ILE A 542 -18.06 6.84 -7.30
CA ILE A 542 -17.31 6.95 -8.56
C ILE A 542 -17.63 8.25 -9.34
N GLY A 543 -18.86 8.76 -9.24
CA GLY A 543 -19.25 10.06 -9.80
C GLY A 543 -18.37 11.23 -9.33
N ILE A 544 -17.92 11.23 -8.07
CA ILE A 544 -17.02 12.27 -7.53
C ILE A 544 -15.60 12.07 -8.08
N PHE A 545 -15.15 10.82 -8.23
CA PHE A 545 -13.84 10.53 -8.82
C PHE A 545 -13.76 11.06 -10.26
N TYR A 546 -14.81 10.88 -11.07
CA TYR A 546 -14.86 11.44 -12.42
C TYR A 546 -14.73 12.97 -12.45
N GLN A 547 -15.22 13.66 -11.43
CA GLN A 547 -15.19 15.12 -11.36
C GLN A 547 -13.85 15.65 -10.83
N GLU A 548 -13.30 15.02 -9.79
CA GLU A 548 -12.18 15.56 -9.03
C GLU A 548 -10.83 14.89 -9.36
N ILE A 549 -10.84 13.58 -9.62
CA ILE A 549 -9.62 12.75 -9.63
C ILE A 549 -9.22 12.32 -11.04
N ILE A 550 -10.15 11.77 -11.82
CA ILE A 550 -9.84 11.27 -13.17
C ILE A 550 -9.26 12.35 -14.10
N PRO A 551 -9.73 13.61 -14.11
CA PRO A 551 -9.12 14.66 -14.92
C PRO A 551 -7.65 14.90 -14.57
N GLN A 552 -7.26 14.73 -13.29
CA GLN A 552 -5.86 14.86 -12.85
C GLN A 552 -5.01 13.69 -13.34
N LEU A 553 -5.57 12.48 -13.38
CA LEU A 553 -4.89 11.31 -13.96
C LEU A 553 -4.65 11.46 -15.47
N MET A 554 -5.64 11.97 -16.21
CA MET A 554 -5.49 12.27 -17.65
C MET A 554 -4.43 13.36 -17.89
N ALA A 555 -4.45 14.42 -17.08
CA ALA A 555 -3.43 15.46 -17.15
C ALA A 555 -2.04 14.92 -16.84
N ARG A 556 -1.91 14.06 -15.80
CA ARG A 556 -0.66 13.41 -15.45
C ARG A 556 -0.16 12.49 -16.57
N TYR A 557 -1.04 11.70 -17.19
CA TYR A 557 -0.67 10.84 -18.32
C TYR A 557 -0.03 11.63 -19.45
N GLY A 558 -0.57 12.82 -19.77
CA GLY A 558 -0.06 13.68 -20.83
C GLY A 558 1.33 14.29 -20.58
N CYS A 559 1.77 14.36 -19.32
CA CYS A 559 3.07 14.95 -18.94
C CYS A 559 4.02 14.00 -18.22
N GLU A 560 3.63 12.75 -17.98
CA GLU A 560 4.46 11.76 -17.28
C GLU A 560 5.70 11.41 -18.12
N PRO A 561 6.91 11.65 -17.59
CA PRO A 561 8.15 11.37 -18.32
C PRO A 561 8.45 9.88 -18.47
N LEU A 562 7.90 9.01 -17.61
CA LEU A 562 8.18 7.58 -17.64
C LEU A 562 7.06 6.79 -18.33
N PRO A 563 7.34 6.19 -19.49
CA PRO A 563 6.36 5.39 -20.23
C PRO A 563 5.74 4.25 -19.40
N ALA A 564 6.50 3.58 -18.54
CA ALA A 564 5.97 2.55 -17.66
C ALA A 564 4.92 3.07 -16.66
N VAL A 565 5.10 4.28 -16.13
CA VAL A 565 4.10 4.90 -15.24
C VAL A 565 2.82 5.25 -16.03
N ARG A 566 2.94 5.57 -17.32
CA ARG A 566 1.78 5.76 -18.21
C ARG A 566 0.98 4.47 -18.41
N GLU A 567 1.61 3.29 -18.40
CA GLU A 567 0.88 2.01 -18.42
C GLU A 567 -0.06 1.89 -17.21
N HIS A 568 0.42 2.20 -16.00
CA HIS A 568 -0.39 2.17 -14.76
C HIS A 568 -1.52 3.21 -14.77
N LEU A 569 -1.24 4.42 -15.27
CA LEU A 569 -2.27 5.44 -15.45
C LEU A 569 -3.34 4.96 -16.44
N ALA A 570 -2.95 4.36 -17.57
CA ALA A 570 -3.89 3.81 -18.55
C ALA A 570 -4.77 2.71 -17.94
N MET A 571 -4.19 1.81 -17.15
CA MET A 571 -4.94 0.78 -16.41
C MET A 571 -5.95 1.42 -15.45
N THR A 572 -5.54 2.44 -14.70
CA THR A 572 -6.40 3.15 -13.74
C THR A 572 -7.56 3.88 -14.44
N LEU A 573 -7.32 4.47 -15.61
CA LEU A 573 -8.37 5.08 -16.43
C LEU A 573 -9.37 4.03 -16.94
N GLU A 574 -8.89 2.88 -17.41
CA GLU A 574 -9.77 1.77 -17.79
C GLU A 574 -10.58 1.23 -16.61
N ALA A 575 -9.97 1.11 -15.43
CA ALA A 575 -10.65 0.68 -14.20
C ALA A 575 -11.79 1.63 -13.82
N ALA A 576 -11.58 2.94 -13.98
CA ALA A 576 -12.63 3.93 -13.78
C ALA A 576 -13.80 3.69 -14.74
N LEU A 577 -13.53 3.51 -16.03
CA LEU A 577 -14.55 3.24 -17.04
C LEU A 577 -15.33 1.94 -16.75
N ILE A 578 -14.64 0.86 -16.38
CA ILE A 578 -15.26 -0.41 -15.97
C ILE A 578 -16.17 -0.18 -14.75
N ARG A 579 -15.68 0.53 -13.73
CA ARG A 579 -16.48 0.84 -12.53
C ARG A 579 -17.74 1.63 -12.88
N GLY A 580 -17.65 2.60 -13.79
CA GLY A 580 -18.80 3.35 -14.30
C GLY A 580 -19.85 2.47 -14.97
N GLN A 581 -19.42 1.52 -15.81
CA GLN A 581 -20.33 0.55 -16.44
C GLN A 581 -20.98 -0.37 -15.40
N VAL A 582 -20.22 -0.85 -14.41
CA VAL A 582 -20.74 -1.68 -13.31
C VAL A 582 -21.78 -0.92 -12.47
N ASP A 583 -21.54 0.35 -12.14
CA ASP A 583 -22.50 1.16 -11.38
C ASP A 583 -23.80 1.40 -12.19
N GLY A 584 -23.68 1.53 -13.52
CA GLY A 584 -24.81 1.62 -14.44
C GLY A 584 -25.62 0.33 -14.51
N GLU A 585 -24.97 -0.82 -14.66
CA GLU A 585 -25.63 -2.13 -14.77
C GLU A 585 -26.22 -2.61 -13.45
N VAL A 586 -25.48 -2.52 -12.35
CA VAL A 586 -25.87 -3.11 -11.06
C VAL A 586 -26.71 -2.16 -10.22
N SER A 587 -26.39 -0.86 -10.25
CA SER A 587 -27.03 0.15 -9.38
C SER A 587 -27.90 1.13 -10.15
N HIS A 588 -28.03 0.99 -11.48
CA HIS A 588 -28.73 1.93 -12.36
C HIS A 588 -28.25 3.39 -12.19
N LYS A 589 -26.97 3.57 -11.85
CA LYS A 589 -26.30 4.87 -11.72
C LYS A 589 -25.41 5.11 -12.93
N PHE A 590 -25.91 5.92 -13.85
CA PHE A 590 -25.26 6.14 -15.14
C PHE A 590 -24.35 7.37 -15.12
N HIS A 591 -23.10 7.20 -15.56
CA HIS A 591 -22.06 8.24 -15.57
C HIS A 591 -21.59 8.62 -16.98
N ASN A 592 -22.39 8.32 -18.01
CA ASN A 592 -21.98 8.38 -19.42
C ASN A 592 -21.42 9.74 -19.87
N GLU A 593 -21.99 10.85 -19.41
CA GLU A 593 -21.49 12.19 -19.73
C GLU A 593 -20.06 12.41 -19.18
N ALA A 594 -19.81 11.96 -17.95
CA ALA A 594 -18.50 12.08 -17.31
C ALA A 594 -17.48 11.07 -17.87
N MET A 595 -17.94 9.92 -18.37
CA MET A 595 -17.11 8.89 -18.99
C MET A 595 -16.67 9.25 -20.41
N LEU A 596 -17.49 9.97 -21.18
CA LEU A 596 -17.21 10.30 -22.59
C LEU A 596 -15.79 10.85 -22.84
N PRO A 597 -15.31 11.92 -22.16
CA PRO A 597 -13.96 12.45 -22.42
C PRO A 597 -12.84 11.46 -22.07
N ILE A 598 -13.08 10.53 -21.14
CA ILE A 598 -12.10 9.51 -20.76
C ILE A 598 -12.04 8.42 -21.83
N ILE A 599 -13.19 8.02 -22.39
CA ILE A 599 -13.26 7.06 -23.49
C ILE A 599 -12.53 7.60 -24.72
N GLU A 600 -12.81 8.85 -25.10
CA GLU A 600 -12.15 9.52 -26.22
C GLU A 600 -10.63 9.61 -26.00
N PHE A 601 -10.21 9.92 -24.77
CA PHE A 601 -8.81 9.93 -24.39
C PHE A 601 -8.15 8.55 -24.52
N CYS A 602 -8.79 7.48 -24.03
CA CYS A 602 -8.25 6.13 -24.16
C CYS A 602 -8.10 5.71 -25.62
N ILE A 603 -9.09 6.00 -26.48
CA ILE A 603 -9.02 5.71 -27.93
C ILE A 603 -7.85 6.47 -28.56
N ALA A 604 -7.73 7.77 -28.29
CA ALA A 604 -6.70 8.63 -28.86
C ALA A 604 -5.27 8.22 -28.47
N ASN A 605 -5.12 7.56 -27.32
CA ASN A 605 -3.82 7.12 -26.80
C ASN A 605 -3.56 5.61 -26.99
N GLY A 606 -4.35 4.92 -27.82
CA GLY A 606 -4.08 3.51 -28.12
C GLY A 606 -4.38 2.56 -26.96
N ILE A 607 -5.22 2.96 -26.01
CA ILE A 607 -5.58 2.16 -24.82
C ILE A 607 -6.86 1.39 -25.11
N ASN A 608 -6.76 0.05 -25.19
CA ASN A 608 -7.88 -0.87 -25.36
C ASN A 608 -8.90 -0.41 -26.43
N THR A 609 -8.40 0.03 -27.59
CA THR A 609 -9.14 0.92 -28.49
C THR A 609 -10.44 0.30 -29.01
N TYR A 610 -10.48 -1.00 -29.30
CA TYR A 610 -11.71 -1.66 -29.75
C TYR A 610 -12.77 -1.73 -28.66
N PHE A 611 -12.38 -2.06 -27.43
CA PHE A 611 -13.32 -2.08 -26.32
C PHE A 611 -13.83 -0.68 -25.99
N ASN A 612 -12.95 0.32 -26.04
CA ASN A 612 -13.34 1.71 -25.85
C ASN A 612 -14.22 2.26 -26.97
N ARG A 613 -14.02 1.86 -28.22
CA ARG A 613 -14.94 2.20 -29.32
C ARG A 613 -16.30 1.56 -29.15
N ALA A 614 -16.34 0.33 -28.62
CA ALA A 614 -17.60 -0.31 -28.26
C ALA A 614 -18.29 0.49 -27.14
N ARG A 615 -17.57 0.80 -26.06
CA ARG A 615 -18.02 1.65 -24.93
C ARG A 615 -18.46 3.05 -25.37
N LEU A 616 -17.82 3.60 -26.39
CA LEU A 616 -18.19 4.87 -26.99
C LEU A 616 -19.57 4.77 -27.66
N ALA A 617 -19.85 3.72 -28.42
CA ALA A 617 -21.19 3.52 -29.00
C ALA A 617 -22.27 3.40 -27.91
N GLU A 618 -22.03 2.62 -26.85
CA GLU A 618 -22.93 2.56 -25.67
C GLU A 618 -23.15 3.93 -25.05
N THR A 619 -22.07 4.69 -24.85
CA THR A 619 -22.11 6.03 -24.25
C THR A 619 -22.87 7.01 -25.13
N LEU A 620 -22.73 6.93 -26.45
CA LEU A 620 -23.45 7.79 -27.39
C LEU A 620 -24.95 7.46 -27.42
N TRP A 621 -25.36 6.19 -27.42
CA TRP A 621 -26.77 5.82 -27.20
C TRP A 621 -27.25 6.29 -25.82
N ALA A 622 -26.35 6.33 -24.82
CA ALA A 622 -26.67 6.79 -23.49
C ALA A 622 -26.95 8.30 -23.40
N LEU A 623 -26.38 9.06 -24.32
CA LEU A 623 -26.52 10.50 -24.44
C LEU A 623 -27.53 10.90 -25.54
N ASP A 624 -28.36 9.95 -25.99
CA ASP A 624 -29.38 10.13 -27.03
C ASP A 624 -28.79 10.62 -28.39
N ARG A 625 -27.53 10.23 -28.68
CA ARG A 625 -26.78 10.52 -29.93
C ARG A 625 -26.80 9.32 -30.87
N ASP A 626 -27.99 8.80 -31.16
CA ASP A 626 -28.20 7.51 -31.85
C ASP A 626 -27.49 7.40 -33.21
N MET A 627 -27.49 8.48 -34.01
CA MET A 627 -26.85 8.48 -35.33
C MET A 627 -25.33 8.25 -35.23
N GLU A 628 -24.70 8.90 -34.27
CA GLU A 628 -23.26 8.78 -34.03
C GLU A 628 -22.91 7.42 -33.44
N ALA A 629 -23.73 6.95 -32.50
CA ALA A 629 -23.60 5.63 -31.91
C ALA A 629 -23.68 4.51 -32.97
N ASN A 630 -24.68 4.57 -33.86
CA ASN A 630 -24.84 3.60 -34.94
C ASN A 630 -23.68 3.66 -35.95
N THR A 631 -23.18 4.87 -36.25
CA THR A 631 -22.00 5.02 -37.11
C THR A 631 -20.76 4.39 -36.47
N MET A 632 -20.53 4.65 -35.18
CA MET A 632 -19.42 4.07 -34.43
C MET A 632 -19.52 2.54 -34.36
N SER A 633 -20.71 1.99 -34.08
CA SER A 633 -20.91 0.54 -33.98
C SER A 633 -20.67 -0.18 -35.30
N GLU A 634 -21.20 0.34 -36.41
CA GLU A 634 -20.99 -0.27 -37.73
C GLU A 634 -19.54 -0.11 -38.20
N THR A 635 -18.89 1.02 -37.91
CA THR A 635 -17.45 1.20 -38.22
C THR A 635 -16.61 0.21 -37.42
N LEU A 636 -16.90 0.02 -36.13
CA LEU A 636 -16.17 -0.96 -35.33
C LEU A 636 -16.33 -2.37 -35.91
N ILE A 637 -17.57 -2.79 -36.24
CA ILE A 637 -17.85 -4.10 -36.84
C ILE A 637 -17.09 -4.28 -38.16
N ALA A 638 -17.04 -3.25 -39.01
CA ALA A 638 -16.29 -3.30 -40.25
C ALA A 638 -14.78 -3.50 -40.03
N ASP A 639 -14.23 -2.90 -38.97
CA ASP A 639 -12.79 -2.97 -38.68
C ASP A 639 -12.38 -4.30 -38.04
N ILE A 640 -13.17 -4.83 -37.10
CA ILE A 640 -12.80 -6.05 -36.34
C ILE A 640 -13.42 -7.33 -36.89
N GLY A 641 -14.47 -7.21 -37.70
CA GLY A 641 -15.24 -8.33 -38.26
C GLY A 641 -16.50 -8.67 -37.46
N GLU A 642 -17.50 -9.25 -38.16
CA GLU A 642 -18.80 -9.63 -37.57
C GLU A 642 -18.67 -10.74 -36.52
N ASP A 643 -17.73 -11.66 -36.70
CA ASP A 643 -17.47 -12.79 -35.79
C ASP A 643 -16.43 -12.45 -34.69
N ALA A 644 -16.11 -11.17 -34.52
CA ALA A 644 -15.15 -10.74 -33.50
C ALA A 644 -15.73 -10.86 -32.10
N HIS A 645 -14.99 -11.52 -31.21
CA HIS A 645 -15.37 -11.61 -29.81
C HIS A 645 -15.07 -10.31 -29.07
N LEU A 646 -16.03 -9.83 -28.27
CA LEU A 646 -15.85 -8.74 -27.31
C LEU A 646 -15.97 -9.27 -25.88
N PRO A 647 -15.07 -8.86 -24.96
CA PRO A 647 -15.13 -9.31 -23.57
C PRO A 647 -16.36 -8.76 -22.85
N GLY A 648 -16.81 -9.52 -21.85
CA GLY A 648 -17.74 -9.00 -20.84
C GLY A 648 -17.10 -7.87 -20.05
N VAL A 649 -17.94 -6.95 -19.53
CA VAL A 649 -17.49 -5.79 -18.73
C VAL A 649 -16.88 -6.22 -17.39
N TYR A 650 -17.38 -7.31 -16.80
CA TYR A 650 -16.88 -7.95 -15.57
C TYR A 650 -17.30 -9.42 -15.56
N CYS A 651 -16.83 -10.22 -14.58
CA CYS A 651 -16.91 -11.69 -14.57
C CYS A 651 -18.32 -12.32 -14.75
N HIS A 652 -19.39 -11.56 -14.52
CA HIS A 652 -20.76 -12.05 -14.67
C HIS A 652 -21.32 -11.87 -16.08
N ARG A 653 -20.65 -11.10 -16.95
CA ARG A 653 -21.02 -11.00 -18.37
C ARG A 653 -20.35 -12.09 -19.20
N HIS A 654 -21.08 -12.56 -20.20
CA HIS A 654 -20.53 -13.42 -21.23
C HIS A 654 -19.44 -12.72 -22.05
N ILE A 655 -18.49 -13.48 -22.60
CA ILE A 655 -17.82 -13.06 -23.84
C ILE A 655 -18.87 -13.11 -24.94
N TYR A 656 -19.04 -12.01 -25.65
CA TYR A 656 -20.00 -11.92 -26.74
C TYR A 656 -19.32 -12.38 -28.02
N ARG A 657 -19.87 -13.43 -28.62
CA ARG A 657 -19.35 -13.99 -29.87
C ARG A 657 -19.44 -13.06 -31.09
N THR A 658 -20.25 -12.01 -31.03
CA THR A 658 -20.28 -10.94 -32.04
C THR A 658 -20.39 -9.58 -31.37
N PRO A 659 -19.89 -8.50 -32.01
CA PRO A 659 -20.04 -7.16 -31.45
C PRO A 659 -21.51 -6.72 -31.33
N ARG A 660 -22.39 -7.24 -32.19
CA ARG A 660 -23.83 -6.91 -32.17
C ARG A 660 -24.53 -7.42 -30.92
N LEU A 661 -24.15 -8.58 -30.41
CA LEU A 661 -24.68 -9.09 -29.15
C LEU A 661 -24.24 -8.22 -27.97
N TRP A 662 -22.97 -7.79 -27.97
CA TRP A 662 -22.45 -6.86 -26.99
C TRP A 662 -23.23 -5.55 -27.00
N PHE A 663 -23.46 -4.97 -28.19
CA PHE A 663 -24.24 -3.73 -28.34
C PHE A 663 -25.69 -3.87 -27.84
N LEU A 664 -26.36 -5.00 -28.13
CA LEU A 664 -27.74 -5.21 -27.66
C LEU A 664 -27.80 -5.35 -26.13
N ARG A 665 -26.82 -6.04 -25.53
CA ARG A 665 -26.72 -6.09 -24.06
C ARG A 665 -26.55 -4.68 -23.50
N GLY A 666 -25.61 -3.90 -24.04
CA GLY A 666 -25.35 -2.52 -23.62
C GLY A 666 -26.57 -1.62 -23.74
N LYS A 667 -27.29 -1.69 -24.86
CA LYS A 667 -28.57 -0.98 -25.05
C LYS A 667 -29.60 -1.36 -23.99
N THR A 668 -29.63 -2.62 -23.57
CA THR A 668 -30.54 -3.11 -22.53
C THR A 668 -30.20 -2.50 -21.17
N ASP A 669 -28.92 -2.41 -20.80
CA ASP A 669 -28.50 -1.76 -19.54
C ASP A 669 -28.87 -0.29 -19.50
N ILE A 670 -28.50 0.45 -20.53
CA ILE A 670 -28.68 1.89 -20.56
C ILE A 670 -30.17 2.26 -20.70
N ALA A 671 -31.06 1.32 -21.04
CA ALA A 671 -32.50 1.57 -21.11
C ALA A 671 -33.11 1.90 -19.73
N TYR A 672 -32.46 1.47 -18.63
CA TYR A 672 -32.84 1.79 -17.25
C TYR A 672 -32.54 3.24 -16.84
N ARG A 673 -31.88 4.04 -17.69
CA ARG A 673 -31.73 5.49 -17.46
C ARG A 673 -33.09 6.14 -17.24
N LYS A 674 -33.18 7.00 -16.21
CA LYS A 674 -34.39 7.73 -15.86
C LYS A 674 -35.04 8.40 -17.07
N ALA A 675 -36.30 8.08 -17.35
CA ALA A 675 -37.12 8.73 -18.37
C ALA A 675 -38.60 8.68 -17.96
N ASP A 676 -39.49 9.23 -18.80
CA ASP A 676 -40.93 9.02 -18.64
C ASP A 676 -41.36 7.64 -19.17
N LEU A 677 -42.56 7.20 -18.78
CA LEU A 677 -43.09 5.88 -19.17
C LEU A 677 -43.14 5.70 -20.69
N ALA A 678 -43.57 6.72 -21.44
CA ALA A 678 -43.66 6.66 -22.90
C ALA A 678 -42.28 6.43 -23.54
N THR A 679 -41.23 7.03 -22.99
CA THR A 679 -39.85 6.81 -23.42
C THR A 679 -39.37 5.41 -23.06
N HIS A 680 -39.71 4.91 -21.87
CA HIS A 680 -39.41 3.54 -21.45
C HIS A 680 -40.11 2.49 -22.36
N GLU A 681 -41.39 2.68 -22.69
CA GLU A 681 -42.12 1.83 -23.63
C GLU A 681 -41.50 1.83 -25.02
N LYS A 682 -41.08 3.01 -25.52
CA LYS A 682 -40.39 3.14 -26.80
C LYS A 682 -39.04 2.41 -26.79
N ARG A 683 -38.27 2.53 -25.71
CA ARG A 683 -36.98 1.82 -25.53
C ARG A 683 -37.20 0.31 -25.51
N LEU A 684 -38.19 -0.19 -24.76
CA LEU A 684 -38.52 -1.62 -24.72
C LEU A 684 -38.87 -2.16 -26.10
N ALA A 685 -39.74 -1.46 -26.85
CA ALA A 685 -40.10 -1.87 -28.21
C ALA A 685 -38.89 -1.91 -29.16
N ALA A 686 -37.96 -0.95 -29.03
CA ALA A 686 -36.72 -0.95 -29.81
C ALA A 686 -35.80 -2.13 -29.45
N LEU A 687 -35.68 -2.48 -28.16
CA LEU A 687 -34.90 -3.63 -27.71
C LEU A 687 -35.47 -4.96 -28.21
N GLU A 688 -36.80 -5.13 -28.16
CA GLU A 688 -37.47 -6.32 -28.69
C GLU A 688 -37.26 -6.44 -30.21
N ALA A 689 -37.35 -5.33 -30.95
CA ALA A 689 -37.08 -5.30 -32.38
C ALA A 689 -35.61 -5.62 -32.71
N ASP A 690 -34.65 -5.04 -31.99
CA ASP A 690 -33.23 -5.32 -32.17
C ASP A 690 -32.92 -6.81 -31.89
N TYR A 691 -33.54 -7.40 -30.86
CA TYR A 691 -33.42 -8.83 -30.56
C TYR A 691 -33.90 -9.71 -31.72
N ASP A 692 -35.10 -9.43 -32.24
CA ASP A 692 -35.67 -10.18 -33.37
C ASP A 692 -34.82 -10.00 -34.65
N MET A 693 -34.24 -8.83 -34.86
CA MET A 693 -33.28 -8.59 -35.96
C MET A 693 -32.01 -9.44 -35.83
N LEU A 694 -31.53 -9.71 -34.62
CA LEU A 694 -30.39 -10.63 -34.42
C LEU A 694 -30.79 -12.07 -34.67
N ILE A 695 -31.99 -12.51 -34.25
CA ILE A 695 -32.53 -13.83 -34.58
C ILE A 695 -32.64 -14.01 -36.10
N ALA A 696 -33.19 -13.03 -36.82
CA ALA A 696 -33.31 -13.07 -38.27
C ALA A 696 -31.94 -13.14 -38.96
N ARG A 697 -30.94 -12.44 -38.42
CA ARG A 697 -29.58 -12.39 -38.97
C ARG A 697 -28.80 -13.69 -38.75
N TYR A 698 -28.84 -14.25 -37.54
CA TYR A 698 -28.04 -15.43 -37.18
C TYR A 698 -28.83 -16.76 -37.25
N GLY A 699 -30.11 -16.69 -37.59
CA GLY A 699 -31.04 -17.82 -37.67
C GLY A 699 -31.64 -18.22 -36.32
N GLU A 700 -32.75 -18.97 -36.37
CA GLU A 700 -33.54 -19.32 -35.17
C GLU A 700 -32.75 -20.02 -34.07
N LYS A 701 -31.72 -20.80 -34.43
CA LYS A 701 -30.87 -21.51 -33.45
C LYS A 701 -30.06 -20.56 -32.57
N SER A 702 -29.85 -19.31 -32.98
CA SER A 702 -29.15 -18.31 -32.18
C SER A 702 -29.89 -17.97 -30.88
N SER A 703 -31.20 -18.19 -30.80
CA SER A 703 -31.98 -18.03 -29.56
C SER A 703 -31.52 -18.95 -28.43
N GLN A 704 -30.76 -20.01 -28.76
CA GLN A 704 -30.25 -20.98 -27.80
C GLN A 704 -28.86 -20.64 -27.29
N TRP A 705 -28.21 -19.61 -27.83
CA TRP A 705 -26.93 -19.11 -27.34
C TRP A 705 -27.12 -18.52 -25.94
N ASP A 706 -26.15 -18.75 -25.06
CA ASP A 706 -26.24 -18.30 -23.67
C ASP A 706 -26.32 -16.78 -23.58
N GLU A 707 -25.58 -16.07 -24.44
CA GLU A 707 -25.62 -14.60 -24.55
C GLU A 707 -27.01 -14.10 -24.99
N MET A 708 -27.68 -14.80 -25.90
CA MET A 708 -29.03 -14.44 -26.36
C MET A 708 -30.11 -14.75 -25.31
N LYS A 709 -29.92 -15.79 -24.50
CA LYS A 709 -30.81 -16.09 -23.37
C LYS A 709 -30.67 -15.05 -22.27
N ASP A 710 -29.44 -14.66 -21.94
CA ASP A 710 -29.12 -13.60 -20.99
C ASP A 710 -29.78 -12.28 -21.41
N ILE A 711 -29.50 -11.81 -22.63
CA ILE A 711 -30.12 -10.59 -23.19
C ILE A 711 -31.66 -10.66 -23.14
N LYS A 712 -32.27 -11.81 -23.49
CA LYS A 712 -33.73 -11.93 -23.46
C LYS A 712 -34.29 -11.86 -22.04
N ALA A 713 -33.60 -12.49 -21.07
CA ALA A 713 -33.97 -12.43 -19.66
C ALA A 713 -33.89 -10.99 -19.13
N ASP A 714 -32.88 -10.23 -19.55
CA ASP A 714 -32.66 -8.85 -19.13
C ASP A 714 -33.69 -7.88 -19.69
N ILE A 715 -34.03 -8.02 -20.99
CA ILE A 715 -35.16 -7.31 -21.60
C ILE A 715 -36.46 -7.62 -20.83
N GLY A 716 -36.65 -8.88 -20.42
CA GLY A 716 -37.79 -9.29 -19.59
C GLY A 716 -37.83 -8.59 -18.24
N ARG A 717 -36.69 -8.55 -17.52
CA ARG A 717 -36.58 -7.82 -16.25
C ARG A 717 -36.88 -6.33 -16.41
N TYR A 718 -36.43 -5.72 -17.51
CA TYR A 718 -36.71 -4.31 -17.81
C TYR A 718 -38.20 -4.06 -18.02
N LYS A 719 -38.87 -4.94 -18.77
CA LYS A 719 -40.32 -4.89 -18.97
C LYS A 719 -41.09 -4.99 -17.65
N ASP A 720 -40.68 -5.89 -16.76
CA ASP A 720 -41.32 -6.04 -15.45
C ASP A 720 -41.09 -4.80 -14.57
N ALA A 721 -39.90 -4.18 -14.65
CA ALA A 721 -39.59 -2.95 -13.91
C ALA A 721 -40.47 -1.76 -14.34
N ILE A 722 -40.64 -1.53 -15.64
CA ILE A 722 -41.43 -0.38 -16.15
C ILE A 722 -42.94 -0.55 -15.98
N THR A 723 -43.41 -1.77 -15.67
CA THR A 723 -44.83 -2.07 -15.43
C THR A 723 -45.19 -2.09 -13.94
N SER A 724 -44.20 -2.03 -13.05
CA SER A 724 -44.36 -2.05 -11.59
C SER A 724 -44.16 -0.68 -10.92
N GLU A 725 -43.64 0.31 -11.64
CA GLU A 725 -43.68 1.75 -11.32
C GLU A 725 -44.98 2.41 -11.82
#